data_AF-A0AAU7AX39-F1
#
_entry.id   AF-A0AAU7AX39-F1
#
_cell.length_a   1.000
_cell.length_b   1.000
_cell.length_c   1.000
_cell.angle_alpha   90.00
_cell.angle_beta   90.00
_cell.angle_gamma   90.00
#
_symmetry.space_group_name_H-M   'P 1'
#
loop_
_entity.id
_entity.type
_entity.pdbx_description
1 polymer ?
#
loop_
_entity_poly.entity_id
_entity_poly.type
_entity_poly.pdbx_seq_one_letter_code
_entity_poly.pdbx_strand_id
1 'polypeptide(L)'
;MRIARRARLPLVLATSAALLAPSVASADALNAYRVKATPKNLQALALAGFDVTEGRNLKRGTIDVIGTSGQVGAAKLDAKRVTNYKEPAKAPVAKTSRRAAPTDGATDAAFKVWTKYDAVAGDDKEQYTEQFDRLESSFPGIVKRRVVGKTVNGRDIIALQVTKGATGADIAGRPAVLYTAMQHAREWLAGETCRRTLDFVTANYGKTTSAGKEVTGLVDSSELWFACVANPDGYEFTFTPGHRLWRKNLRDNDGNGTITDGDGVDPNRNYPSNWGRDDEGSSPDPRNETYRGPSAASEPETKAMQALFEEVKPVFHKNDHTAAQLLLYPQGFQQDTPTPDNPIFTALAGDPFKPGIEGFLPELSAGLYITNGDFTDYAYNSQGSLSFTPEGTAAEDPAVSGFEYADSPLQVDQEYRRHLQFALDLAKSATRPDNPDSHLGNKAASFEVDKFTYSFGDPQPVGAVVKRSLGAVTLKYKVNGGATQTVTTADYAGGERYNKDKGVFYKRVRGFVVGTKPTDKVEAWFSGGGQDSEHFTYTAVSETTNPVLLLANEDYSGKVPNADPAAGPAYLDTYKAALDAAGVKYDVYDIDLAGRVAPNALGVLSHYSHVIWYSGDDLVTRAPNAPGGSGIDRLAVDTQNEVRDFLNDGGKLFYSGKNAGRQFAEGYTYNPFQVEEGTYCQNANPTCIAVQDDFLQYWLGAYRRVLGGGENAADGAAFPVKGTTGAFNGLDLALAPTGGANDASTATMLTTSSVLDPTTYPIFADSASAGAWQRPGAPPFSPHAGSWFVSAGADDGAYKRLQKPFAVPSGGATLDFWTSFDVEPEYDFVFAEIHTVGQDDWTTLADKNGHTSDSVGQSCIAGGNGSNWQSIHPFLAHYQTKTADGCTNTGTSGKWNAATGNSAGWQHWEMAIPDAYKGKNVEIAITVASDPAVQGLGTWIDEAQLLSTGGQPITSADPSFETGIDGWTTPGPPAPAGEGQSKATGWVRAQTAPFVETPIVTTGDTVYTGFGLEAVTDAGKRGELMKAAIGHLGAPAKPVFNAPAPTVETPPVTTPTTPTIPTKPTPTIPARKRLTSLAFGSRSLPLVFARGLAVTTKCTTGCTVSVKLTVDAATQRRYKLRSRTLGSATAKLTKTGSKTVRVRPSALIRKRLAKAKTLVVTVAATQAGTKPAVRKTTKVTLRR
;
A
#
# COMPACT_ATOMS: atom_id res chain seq x y z
N MET A 1 19.31 62.44 -35.17
CA MET A 1 18.18 63.24 -35.70
C MET A 1 17.51 63.95 -34.52
N ARG A 2 17.08 65.22 -34.66
CA ARG A 2 16.41 66.14 -33.69
C ARG A 2 16.06 65.57 -32.28
N ILE A 3 16.59 66.06 -31.14
CA ILE A 3 16.36 67.38 -30.47
C ILE A 3 14.87 67.56 -30.08
N ALA A 4 14.43 67.84 -28.84
CA ALA A 4 15.04 68.10 -27.51
C ALA A 4 14.16 67.42 -26.40
N ARG A 5 14.11 67.70 -25.06
CA ARG A 5 14.57 68.68 -24.04
C ARG A 5 14.90 67.87 -22.74
N ARG A 6 15.83 68.22 -21.82
CA ARG A 6 15.91 69.31 -20.80
C ARG A 6 14.77 69.28 -19.74
N ALA A 7 15.02 69.37 -18.42
CA ALA A 7 16.31 69.47 -17.69
C ALA A 7 16.23 69.28 -16.13
N ARG A 8 17.42 68.98 -15.55
CA ARG A 8 17.99 69.40 -14.25
C ARG A 8 17.81 68.57 -12.96
N LEU A 9 18.89 68.67 -12.17
CA LEU A 9 19.30 68.00 -10.92
C LEU A 9 18.79 68.79 -9.67
N PRO A 10 18.88 68.29 -8.42
CA PRO A 10 20.17 68.08 -7.75
C PRO A 10 20.36 66.77 -6.96
N LEU A 11 21.63 66.57 -6.59
CA LEU A 11 22.21 65.47 -5.82
C LEU A 11 21.86 65.56 -4.32
N VAL A 12 21.65 64.40 -3.67
CA VAL A 12 21.80 64.21 -2.22
C VAL A 12 22.62 62.93 -1.99
N LEU A 13 23.52 62.93 -1.00
CA LEU A 13 24.33 61.76 -0.65
C LEU A 13 23.44 60.69 0.03
N ALA A 14 23.54 59.45 -0.44
CA ALA A 14 23.11 58.27 0.31
C ALA A 14 24.36 57.44 0.65
N THR A 15 24.48 57.01 1.91
CA THR A 15 25.62 56.26 2.42
C THR A 15 25.66 54.85 1.84
N SER A 16 26.86 54.35 1.54
CA SER A 16 27.09 52.99 1.07
C SER A 16 26.90 51.98 2.21
N ALA A 17 25.65 51.61 2.48
CA ALA A 17 25.36 50.40 3.24
C ALA A 17 25.86 49.19 2.43
N ALA A 18 26.80 48.43 2.98
CA ALA A 18 27.19 47.17 2.39
C ALA A 18 25.99 46.21 2.46
N LEU A 19 25.54 45.74 1.30
CA LEU A 19 24.59 44.64 1.21
C LEU A 19 25.30 43.37 1.69
N LEU A 20 25.20 43.11 3.00
CA LEU A 20 25.30 41.75 3.52
C LEU A 20 24.26 40.92 2.77
N ALA A 21 24.74 40.00 1.93
CA ALA A 21 23.88 38.93 1.44
C ALA A 21 23.26 38.24 2.68
N PRO A 22 21.95 37.94 2.69
CA PRO A 22 21.37 37.17 3.78
C PRO A 22 22.15 35.87 3.88
N SER A 23 22.71 35.58 5.06
CA SER A 23 23.32 34.29 5.33
C SER A 23 22.24 33.24 5.13
N VAL A 24 22.39 32.42 4.09
CA VAL A 24 21.54 31.25 3.88
C VAL A 24 21.68 30.41 5.14
N ALA A 25 20.61 30.33 5.94
CA ALA A 25 20.56 29.36 7.02
C ALA A 25 20.70 27.98 6.36
N SER A 26 21.67 27.19 6.82
CA SER A 26 21.86 25.84 6.25
C SER A 26 20.53 25.10 6.34
N ALA A 27 20.10 24.49 5.24
CA ALA A 27 19.14 23.41 5.35
C ALA A 27 19.76 22.34 6.27
N ASP A 28 18.99 21.83 7.20
CA ASP A 28 19.51 20.89 8.18
C ASP A 28 19.82 19.56 7.48
N ALA A 29 21.01 18.99 7.71
CA ALA A 29 21.51 17.89 6.90
C ALA A 29 20.74 16.58 7.16
N LEU A 30 20.52 15.77 6.12
CA LEU A 30 19.95 14.43 6.30
C LEU A 30 20.92 13.52 7.03
N ASN A 31 20.47 12.99 8.16
CA ASN A 31 21.23 12.15 9.05
C ASN A 31 20.48 10.86 9.37
N ALA A 32 21.24 9.79 9.64
CA ALA A 32 20.71 8.52 10.11
C ALA A 32 20.71 8.46 11.63
N TYR A 33 19.64 7.91 12.20
CA TYR A 33 19.45 7.76 13.64
C TYR A 33 18.92 6.37 13.96
N ARG A 34 19.55 5.71 14.92
CA ARG A 34 19.27 4.34 15.32
C ARG A 34 18.41 4.31 16.58
N VAL A 35 17.22 3.74 16.46
CA VAL A 35 16.24 3.58 17.55
C VAL A 35 16.04 2.08 17.83
N LYS A 36 15.68 1.69 19.05
CA LYS A 36 15.20 0.32 19.32
C LYS A 36 13.88 0.07 18.58
N ALA A 37 13.76 -1.04 17.86
CA ALA A 37 12.59 -1.40 17.06
C ALA A 37 11.50 -2.09 17.90
N THR A 38 11.01 -1.41 18.95
CA THR A 38 9.83 -1.84 19.71
C THR A 38 8.55 -1.38 18.99
N PRO A 39 7.37 -2.00 19.21
CA PRO A 39 6.12 -1.56 18.59
C PRO A 39 5.83 -0.07 18.81
N LYS A 40 5.95 0.43 20.06
CA LYS A 40 5.82 1.87 20.37
C LYS A 40 6.77 2.74 19.55
N ASN A 41 8.04 2.35 19.45
CA ASN A 41 9.04 3.15 18.76
C ASN A 41 8.84 3.12 17.24
N LEU A 42 8.37 2.00 16.70
CA LEU A 42 8.03 1.84 15.28
C LEU A 42 6.75 2.61 14.92
N GLN A 43 5.76 2.70 15.82
CA GLN A 43 4.66 3.67 15.69
C GLN A 43 5.22 5.10 15.64
N ALA A 44 5.93 5.54 16.68
CA ALA A 44 6.38 6.92 16.82
C ALA A 44 7.23 7.41 15.63
N LEU A 45 8.02 6.53 15.03
CA LEU A 45 8.75 6.82 13.79
C LEU A 45 7.84 6.92 12.56
N ALA A 46 6.92 5.96 12.35
CA ALA A 46 6.08 5.90 11.16
C ALA A 46 5.24 7.15 10.98
N LEU A 47 4.75 7.65 12.12
CA LEU A 47 3.80 8.75 12.20
C LEU A 47 4.54 10.09 12.13
N ALA A 48 5.77 10.18 12.67
CA ALA A 48 6.71 11.28 12.44
C ALA A 48 7.29 11.31 10.99
N GLY A 49 6.58 10.71 10.03
CA GLY A 49 6.88 10.73 8.60
C GLY A 49 8.00 9.81 8.14
N PHE A 50 8.62 9.02 9.03
CA PHE A 50 9.74 8.15 8.66
C PHE A 50 9.28 6.86 7.98
N ASP A 51 10.08 6.42 7.02
CA ASP A 51 10.06 5.04 6.59
C ASP A 51 10.50 4.12 7.75
N VAL A 52 9.55 3.35 8.30
CA VAL A 52 9.78 2.33 9.35
C VAL A 52 9.83 0.91 8.81
N THR A 53 9.85 0.81 7.49
CA THR A 53 9.64 -0.41 6.72
C THR A 53 10.99 -0.86 6.14
N GLU A 54 11.84 0.09 5.77
CA GLU A 54 13.28 -0.06 5.53
C GLU A 54 14.10 0.03 6.85
N GLY A 55 15.43 -0.16 6.77
CA GLY A 55 16.37 0.18 7.84
C GLY A 55 16.35 -0.70 9.10
N ARG A 56 15.45 -1.69 9.20
CA ARG A 56 15.37 -2.61 10.35
C ARG A 56 16.59 -3.53 10.43
N ASN A 57 17.21 -3.60 11.61
CA ASN A 57 18.31 -4.50 11.92
C ASN A 57 17.87 -5.48 13.01
N LEU A 58 17.29 -6.61 12.57
CA LEU A 58 16.71 -7.63 13.45
C LEU A 58 17.76 -8.19 14.44
N LYS A 59 19.00 -8.42 13.98
CA LYS A 59 20.15 -8.85 14.81
C LYS A 59 20.46 -7.92 15.99
N ARG A 60 20.05 -6.66 15.93
CA ARG A 60 20.25 -5.64 16.98
C ARG A 60 18.97 -5.27 17.74
N GLY A 61 17.80 -5.67 17.24
CA GLY A 61 16.52 -5.14 17.71
C GLY A 61 16.38 -3.62 17.51
N THR A 62 16.97 -3.08 16.43
CA THR A 62 16.96 -1.64 16.13
C THR A 62 16.47 -1.34 14.72
N ILE A 63 16.13 -0.08 14.46
CA ILE A 63 15.84 0.46 13.14
C ILE A 63 16.68 1.73 12.92
N ASP A 64 17.19 1.91 11.71
CA ASP A 64 17.85 3.14 11.26
C ASP A 64 16.87 3.97 10.42
N VAL A 65 16.50 5.15 10.89
CA VAL A 65 15.67 6.12 10.13
C VAL A 65 16.51 7.29 9.62
N ILE A 66 16.07 7.90 8.53
CA ILE A 66 16.78 8.96 7.81
C ILE A 66 15.95 10.26 7.83
N GLY A 67 16.54 11.36 8.32
CA GLY A 67 15.90 12.68 8.36
C GLY A 67 16.81 13.76 8.97
N THR A 68 16.29 14.97 9.11
CA THR A 68 16.99 16.10 9.75
C THR A 68 17.08 15.95 11.28
N SER A 69 17.85 16.84 11.93
CA SER A 69 17.90 16.93 13.40
C SER A 69 16.51 17.21 13.97
N GLY A 70 15.78 18.14 13.36
CA GLY A 70 14.40 18.44 13.69
C GLY A 70 13.47 17.25 13.56
N GLN A 71 13.51 16.52 12.44
CA GLN A 71 12.61 15.38 12.19
C GLN A 71 12.83 14.25 13.19
N VAL A 72 14.07 13.87 13.51
CA VAL A 72 14.29 12.78 14.49
C VAL A 72 14.11 13.26 15.93
N GLY A 73 14.44 14.52 16.24
CA GLY A 73 14.05 15.15 17.50
C GLY A 73 12.52 15.09 17.68
N ALA A 74 11.77 15.43 16.62
CA ALA A 74 10.31 15.44 16.59
C ALA A 74 9.70 14.08 16.96
N ALA A 75 10.33 12.97 16.60
CA ALA A 75 9.88 11.62 17.00
C ALA A 75 10.11 11.27 18.49
N LYS A 76 10.81 12.10 19.29
CA LYS A 76 10.95 11.98 20.77
C LYS A 76 11.66 10.72 21.30
N LEU A 77 12.41 10.01 20.48
CA LEU A 77 12.95 8.67 20.80
C LEU A 77 14.38 8.69 21.36
N ASP A 78 14.78 7.57 21.99
CA ASP A 78 16.19 7.24 22.26
C ASP A 78 16.91 6.90 20.94
N ALA A 79 17.14 7.96 20.15
CA ALA A 79 17.57 7.91 18.77
C ALA A 79 19.05 8.30 18.65
N LYS A 80 19.93 7.29 18.71
CA LYS A 80 21.36 7.52 18.56
C LYS A 80 21.67 7.94 17.13
N ARG A 81 22.06 9.20 16.90
CA ARG A 81 22.64 9.64 15.60
C ARG A 81 23.81 8.72 15.24
N VAL A 82 23.68 8.02 14.11
CA VAL A 82 24.64 7.04 13.58
C VAL A 82 25.07 7.46 12.18
N THR A 83 25.85 8.53 12.11
CA THR A 83 26.35 9.09 10.84
C THR A 83 27.85 9.23 10.84
N ASN A 84 28.43 8.99 9.67
CA ASN A 84 29.87 9.04 9.47
C ASN A 84 30.43 10.47 9.44
N TYR A 85 29.54 11.48 9.29
CA TYR A 85 29.88 12.89 9.16
C TYR A 85 29.82 13.62 10.50
N LYS A 86 31.00 13.84 11.10
CA LYS A 86 31.15 14.88 12.13
C LYS A 86 31.36 16.23 11.47
N GLU A 87 30.62 17.23 11.94
CA GLU A 87 30.89 18.63 11.62
C GLU A 87 32.30 19.08 12.09
N PRO A 88 32.89 20.13 11.48
CA PRO A 88 34.26 20.57 11.74
C PRO A 88 34.41 21.33 13.09
N ALA A 89 34.19 20.65 14.22
CA ALA A 89 34.27 21.21 15.57
C ALA A 89 35.47 20.67 16.41
N LYS A 90 36.57 21.43 16.37
CA LYS A 90 37.68 21.54 17.34
C LYS A 90 37.76 20.48 18.49
N ALA A 91 38.43 19.35 18.26
CA ALA A 91 38.92 18.44 19.31
C ALA A 91 40.24 17.75 18.90
N PRO A 92 41.15 17.40 19.84
CA PRO A 92 42.47 16.87 19.51
C PRO A 92 42.49 15.38 19.08
N VAL A 93 43.51 15.00 18.33
CA VAL A 93 43.60 13.71 17.61
C VAL A 93 43.99 12.54 18.54
N ALA A 94 43.17 11.48 18.53
CA ALA A 94 43.51 10.15 19.01
C ALA A 94 43.26 9.08 17.91
N LYS A 95 43.98 7.96 17.96
CA LYS A 95 44.18 7.04 16.83
C LYS A 95 42.96 6.13 16.52
N THR A 96 42.11 6.55 15.60
CA THR A 96 41.30 5.64 14.74
C THR A 96 41.31 6.15 13.29
N SER A 97 40.68 5.42 12.36
CA SER A 97 40.73 5.68 10.92
C SER A 97 40.25 7.08 10.53
N ARG A 98 41.09 7.83 9.80
CA ARG A 98 40.66 9.03 9.08
C ARG A 98 39.69 8.62 7.97
N ARG A 99 38.39 8.84 8.21
CA ARG A 99 37.36 8.88 7.16
C ARG A 99 37.22 10.35 6.75
N ALA A 100 37.26 10.63 5.45
CA ALA A 100 37.24 11.99 4.93
C ALA A 100 35.80 12.51 4.77
N ALA A 101 35.60 13.81 4.99
CA ALA A 101 34.38 14.51 4.65
C ALA A 101 34.59 15.27 3.33
N PRO A 102 33.61 15.29 2.41
CA PRO A 102 33.59 16.21 1.28
C PRO A 102 33.65 17.67 1.73
N THR A 103 34.22 18.50 0.87
CA THR A 103 34.14 19.96 0.87
C THR A 103 33.50 20.42 -0.43
N ASP A 104 33.09 21.69 -0.54
CA ASP A 104 32.52 22.18 -1.79
C ASP A 104 33.52 22.07 -2.96
N GLY A 105 33.09 21.43 -4.04
CA GLY A 105 33.96 21.06 -5.18
C GLY A 105 34.84 19.82 -4.97
N ALA A 106 34.59 18.99 -3.96
CA ALA A 106 35.45 17.84 -3.67
C ALA A 106 35.43 16.72 -4.73
N THR A 107 36.64 16.36 -5.13
CA THR A 107 37.05 15.06 -5.70
C THR A 107 36.74 13.90 -4.75
N ASP A 108 36.33 12.76 -5.29
CA ASP A 108 36.15 11.52 -4.52
C ASP A 108 37.44 10.69 -4.35
N ALA A 109 38.58 11.20 -4.82
CA ALA A 109 39.95 10.75 -4.48
C ALA A 109 40.19 10.36 -3.01
N ALA A 110 39.39 10.89 -2.08
CA ALA A 110 39.48 10.57 -0.65
C ALA A 110 38.84 9.21 -0.26
N PHE A 111 38.03 8.61 -1.12
CA PHE A 111 37.46 7.26 -0.97
C PHE A 111 38.26 6.22 -1.76
N LYS A 112 38.48 5.04 -1.17
CA LYS A 112 39.19 3.91 -1.77
C LYS A 112 38.34 3.11 -2.77
N VAL A 113 37.03 3.15 -2.61
CA VAL A 113 36.08 2.37 -3.41
C VAL A 113 35.03 3.26 -4.07
N TRP A 114 34.33 4.08 -3.29
CA TRP A 114 33.15 4.81 -3.75
C TRP A 114 33.51 5.91 -4.75
N THR A 115 33.06 5.79 -5.99
CA THR A 115 33.48 6.66 -7.11
C THR A 115 32.31 7.45 -7.69
N LYS A 116 32.55 8.69 -8.14
CA LYS A 116 31.54 9.57 -8.73
C LYS A 116 31.03 9.07 -10.09
N TYR A 117 29.89 9.60 -10.53
CA TYR A 117 29.33 9.24 -11.84
C TYR A 117 30.05 9.96 -12.97
N ASP A 118 30.10 11.28 -12.86
CA ASP A 118 30.71 12.17 -13.85
C ASP A 118 32.24 12.18 -13.70
N ALA A 119 32.95 12.22 -14.83
CA ALA A 119 34.40 12.36 -14.89
C ALA A 119 34.90 13.59 -14.11
N VAL A 120 35.91 13.40 -13.25
CA VAL A 120 36.45 14.46 -12.39
C VAL A 120 37.81 14.90 -12.94
N ALA A 121 37.86 16.10 -13.52
CA ALA A 121 39.03 16.59 -14.25
C ALA A 121 40.27 16.75 -13.35
N GLY A 122 41.22 15.81 -13.45
CA GLY A 122 42.45 15.79 -12.67
C GLY A 122 42.40 14.98 -11.39
N ASP A 123 41.38 14.14 -11.20
CA ASP A 123 41.43 13.02 -10.26
C ASP A 123 42.24 11.85 -10.88
N ASP A 124 42.98 11.09 -10.06
CA ASP A 124 43.71 9.89 -10.49
C ASP A 124 42.81 8.64 -10.49
N LYS A 125 41.55 8.78 -10.07
CA LYS A 125 40.59 7.70 -9.86
C LYS A 125 39.52 7.67 -10.96
N GLU A 126 39.39 6.50 -11.58
CA GLU A 126 38.43 6.26 -12.68
C GLU A 126 36.97 6.27 -12.21
N GLN A 127 36.19 7.18 -12.79
CA GLN A 127 34.76 7.37 -12.50
C GLN A 127 33.87 6.44 -13.35
N TYR A 128 32.57 6.30 -13.02
CA TYR A 128 31.68 5.40 -13.77
C TYR A 128 31.66 5.72 -15.28
N THR A 129 31.53 6.99 -15.65
CA THR A 129 31.51 7.41 -17.06
C THR A 129 32.83 7.12 -17.78
N GLU A 130 33.95 7.27 -17.11
CA GLU A 130 35.29 6.97 -17.65
C GLU A 130 35.53 5.47 -17.78
N GLN A 131 35.10 4.67 -16.79
CA GLN A 131 35.08 3.21 -16.88
C GLN A 131 34.23 2.74 -18.07
N PHE A 132 33.08 3.37 -18.32
CA PHE A 132 32.23 3.02 -19.46
C PHE A 132 32.94 3.31 -20.80
N ASP A 133 33.69 4.41 -20.91
CA ASP A 133 34.55 4.71 -22.06
C ASP A 133 35.75 3.73 -22.17
N ARG A 134 36.39 3.37 -21.05
CA ARG A 134 37.45 2.34 -21.01
C ARG A 134 36.94 0.99 -21.48
N LEU A 135 35.77 0.55 -21.03
CA LEU A 135 35.22 -0.75 -21.39
C LEU A 135 34.74 -0.80 -22.85
N GLU A 136 34.08 0.25 -23.35
CA GLU A 136 33.69 0.35 -24.76
C GLU A 136 34.91 0.38 -25.70
N SER A 137 36.00 1.07 -25.32
CA SER A 137 37.23 1.14 -26.12
C SER A 137 38.14 -0.09 -26.00
N SER A 138 38.18 -0.76 -24.84
CA SER A 138 39.00 -1.97 -24.62
C SER A 138 38.36 -3.24 -25.19
N PHE A 139 37.02 -3.29 -25.25
CA PHE A 139 36.26 -4.49 -25.64
C PHE A 139 35.23 -4.23 -26.77
N PRO A 140 35.55 -3.50 -27.86
CA PRO A 140 34.57 -3.02 -28.86
C PRO A 140 33.90 -4.13 -29.69
N GLY A 141 34.40 -5.37 -29.61
CA GLY A 141 33.76 -6.55 -30.19
C GLY A 141 32.66 -7.16 -29.31
N ILE A 142 32.56 -6.79 -28.03
CA ILE A 142 31.55 -7.31 -27.10
C ILE A 142 30.82 -6.25 -26.25
N VAL A 143 31.40 -5.07 -26.01
CA VAL A 143 30.78 -3.98 -25.24
C VAL A 143 30.21 -2.92 -26.20
N LYS A 144 28.99 -2.47 -25.93
CA LYS A 144 28.41 -1.27 -26.54
C LYS A 144 27.73 -0.40 -25.48
N ARG A 145 28.13 0.86 -25.37
CA ARG A 145 27.49 1.86 -24.51
C ARG A 145 26.22 2.40 -25.17
N ARG A 146 25.17 2.57 -24.35
CA ARG A 146 23.86 3.08 -24.73
C ARG A 146 23.43 4.15 -23.73
N VAL A 147 23.17 5.36 -24.20
CA VAL A 147 22.38 6.34 -23.43
C VAL A 147 20.92 5.90 -23.54
N VAL A 148 20.30 5.55 -22.41
CA VAL A 148 18.93 5.02 -22.34
C VAL A 148 17.89 6.10 -22.04
N GLY A 149 18.34 7.23 -21.50
CA GLY A 149 17.55 8.42 -21.26
C GLY A 149 18.37 9.52 -20.61
N LYS A 150 17.69 10.51 -20.06
CA LYS A 150 18.30 11.60 -19.29
C LYS A 150 17.56 11.79 -17.98
N THR A 151 18.26 12.25 -16.96
CA THR A 151 17.70 12.62 -15.66
C THR A 151 16.92 13.94 -15.70
N VAL A 152 16.32 14.32 -14.57
CA VAL A 152 15.65 15.62 -14.39
C VAL A 152 16.57 16.82 -14.65
N ASN A 153 17.85 16.77 -14.25
CA ASN A 153 18.83 17.81 -14.59
C ASN A 153 19.57 17.56 -15.92
N GLY A 154 19.17 16.54 -16.70
CA GLY A 154 19.65 16.31 -18.06
C GLY A 154 20.97 15.53 -18.19
N ARG A 155 21.50 14.99 -17.09
CA ARG A 155 22.61 14.02 -17.09
C ARG A 155 22.20 12.76 -17.84
N ASP A 156 23.11 12.14 -18.59
CA ASP A 156 22.79 10.90 -19.31
C ASP A 156 22.65 9.73 -18.35
N ILE A 157 21.64 8.89 -18.58
CA ILE A 157 21.48 7.60 -17.92
C ILE A 157 22.04 6.56 -18.89
N ILE A 158 23.04 5.79 -18.45
CA ILE A 158 23.85 4.92 -19.31
C ILE A 158 23.68 3.46 -18.93
N ALA A 159 23.49 2.62 -19.95
CA ALA A 159 23.62 1.18 -19.86
C ALA A 159 24.72 0.66 -20.79
N LEU A 160 25.45 -0.38 -20.38
CA LEU A 160 26.34 -1.14 -21.25
C LEU A 160 25.68 -2.46 -21.67
N GLN A 161 25.60 -2.69 -22.98
CA GLN A 161 25.27 -3.99 -23.56
C GLN A 161 26.57 -4.79 -23.70
N VAL A 162 26.60 -6.01 -23.15
CA VAL A 162 27.74 -6.94 -23.22
C VAL A 162 27.28 -8.23 -23.90
N THR A 163 27.62 -8.40 -25.19
CA THR A 163 27.25 -9.57 -26.00
C THR A 163 28.16 -9.69 -27.22
N LYS A 164 28.45 -10.91 -27.69
CA LYS A 164 29.34 -11.14 -28.84
C LYS A 164 28.83 -10.45 -30.10
N GLY A 165 29.59 -9.47 -30.60
CA GLY A 165 29.20 -8.68 -31.76
C GLY A 165 28.19 -7.58 -31.43
N ALA A 166 28.30 -6.93 -30.26
CA ALA A 166 27.46 -5.80 -29.83
C ALA A 166 27.43 -4.58 -30.79
N THR A 167 28.26 -4.58 -31.84
CA THR A 167 28.31 -3.60 -32.93
C THR A 167 27.82 -4.13 -34.29
N GLY A 168 27.33 -5.38 -34.35
CA GLY A 168 26.91 -6.10 -35.55
C GLY A 168 25.44 -6.56 -35.54
N ALA A 169 25.04 -7.35 -36.54
CA ALA A 169 23.65 -7.74 -36.77
C ALA A 169 23.22 -9.05 -36.07
N ASP A 170 24.15 -9.95 -35.75
CA ASP A 170 23.86 -11.33 -35.32
C ASP A 170 23.50 -11.47 -33.82
N ILE A 171 22.93 -10.41 -33.24
CA ILE A 171 22.46 -10.37 -31.84
C ILE A 171 21.02 -10.91 -31.73
N ALA A 172 20.22 -10.76 -32.80
CA ALA A 172 18.78 -11.00 -32.77
C ALA A 172 18.40 -12.45 -32.38
N GLY A 173 17.59 -12.57 -31.31
CA GLY A 173 17.06 -13.84 -30.82
C GLY A 173 17.84 -14.46 -29.65
N ARG A 174 18.94 -13.84 -29.20
CA ARG A 174 19.55 -14.17 -27.91
C ARG A 174 18.64 -13.73 -26.76
N PRO A 175 18.59 -14.47 -25.63
CA PRO A 175 17.89 -14.01 -24.43
C PRO A 175 18.71 -12.94 -23.72
N ALA A 176 18.03 -11.93 -23.17
CA ALA A 176 18.66 -10.86 -22.42
C ALA A 176 18.52 -11.05 -20.90
N VAL A 177 19.54 -10.61 -20.15
CA VAL A 177 19.50 -10.40 -18.70
C VAL A 177 19.95 -8.97 -18.42
N LEU A 178 19.23 -8.29 -17.53
CA LEU A 178 19.48 -6.90 -17.17
C LEU A 178 19.84 -6.79 -15.68
N TYR A 179 20.95 -6.13 -15.39
CA TYR A 179 21.44 -5.81 -14.06
C TYR A 179 21.30 -4.30 -13.85
N THR A 180 20.57 -3.87 -12.83
CA THR A 180 20.36 -2.46 -12.47
C THR A 180 20.75 -2.21 -11.03
N ALA A 181 21.19 -1.00 -10.72
CA ALA A 181 21.48 -0.60 -9.35
C ALA A 181 21.27 0.90 -9.13
N MET A 182 21.19 1.30 -7.87
CA MET A 182 21.12 2.70 -7.43
C MET A 182 19.99 3.47 -8.12
N GLN A 183 18.76 2.93 -8.04
CA GLN A 183 17.54 3.73 -8.20
C GLN A 183 17.38 4.69 -7.01
N HIS A 184 17.66 4.21 -5.80
CA HIS A 184 17.88 5.06 -4.65
C HIS A 184 19.36 5.47 -4.59
N ALA A 185 19.63 6.75 -4.33
CA ALA A 185 20.98 7.30 -4.45
C ALA A 185 21.96 6.87 -3.33
N ARG A 186 21.47 6.67 -2.11
CA ARG A 186 22.28 6.31 -0.93
C ARG A 186 22.93 4.91 -0.96
N GLU A 187 22.59 4.09 -1.95
CA GLU A 187 22.81 2.63 -1.94
C GLU A 187 24.10 2.22 -2.66
N TRP A 188 25.20 2.87 -2.29
CA TRP A 188 26.49 2.79 -2.99
C TRP A 188 27.05 1.36 -3.16
N LEU A 189 26.70 0.44 -2.25
CA LEU A 189 27.10 -0.96 -2.31
C LEU A 189 26.47 -1.69 -3.50
N ALA A 190 25.19 -1.42 -3.81
CA ALA A 190 24.50 -1.96 -4.97
C ALA A 190 25.15 -1.52 -6.30
N GLY A 191 25.62 -0.27 -6.36
CA GLY A 191 26.42 0.23 -7.48
C GLY A 191 27.66 -0.62 -7.69
N GLU A 192 28.43 -0.88 -6.62
CA GLU A 192 29.65 -1.70 -6.68
C GLU A 192 29.38 -3.18 -7.03
N THR A 193 28.31 -3.82 -6.53
CA THR A 193 28.00 -5.22 -6.89
C THR A 193 27.68 -5.36 -8.38
N CYS A 194 26.90 -4.42 -8.94
CA CYS A 194 26.64 -4.35 -10.39
C CYS A 194 27.91 -4.03 -11.20
N ARG A 195 28.66 -2.99 -10.80
CA ARG A 195 29.87 -2.50 -11.51
C ARG A 195 30.99 -3.54 -11.55
N ARG A 196 31.22 -4.27 -10.45
CA ARG A 196 32.20 -5.36 -10.39
C ARG A 196 31.76 -6.62 -11.15
N THR A 197 30.46 -6.85 -11.28
CA THR A 197 29.95 -7.92 -12.16
C THR A 197 30.24 -7.62 -13.63
N LEU A 198 30.07 -6.35 -14.05
CA LEU A 198 30.46 -5.86 -15.37
C LEU A 198 31.98 -5.98 -15.64
N ASP A 199 32.83 -5.55 -14.69
CA ASP A 199 34.28 -5.74 -14.79
C ASP A 199 34.65 -7.23 -14.89
N PHE A 200 34.01 -8.12 -14.11
CA PHE A 200 34.29 -9.56 -14.14
C PHE A 200 33.93 -10.21 -15.48
N VAL A 201 32.76 -9.89 -16.04
CA VAL A 201 32.31 -10.40 -17.34
C VAL A 201 33.24 -9.94 -18.46
N THR A 202 33.64 -8.66 -18.47
CA THR A 202 34.55 -8.13 -19.50
C THR A 202 35.98 -8.66 -19.34
N ALA A 203 36.52 -8.72 -18.13
CA ALA A 203 37.88 -9.20 -17.86
C ALA A 203 38.08 -10.71 -18.10
N ASN A 204 37.03 -11.53 -17.94
CA ASN A 204 37.10 -12.99 -18.15
C ASN A 204 36.74 -13.43 -19.58
N TYR A 205 36.19 -12.56 -20.43
CA TYR A 205 35.89 -12.93 -21.82
C TYR A 205 37.16 -13.37 -22.58
N GLY A 206 37.05 -14.47 -23.32
CA GLY A 206 38.13 -15.07 -24.09
C GLY A 206 39.24 -15.74 -23.26
N LYS A 207 39.13 -15.83 -21.93
CA LYS A 207 40.13 -16.51 -21.09
C LYS A 207 39.91 -18.03 -21.08
N THR A 208 41.00 -18.78 -20.96
CA THR A 208 41.01 -20.26 -20.97
C THR A 208 40.73 -20.91 -19.61
N THR A 209 40.60 -20.10 -18.55
CA THR A 209 40.18 -20.50 -17.19
C THR A 209 38.74 -21.03 -17.18
N SER A 210 38.31 -21.69 -16.09
CA SER A 210 36.93 -22.18 -15.95
C SER A 210 35.91 -21.04 -16.04
N ALA A 211 36.08 -20.00 -15.22
CA ALA A 211 35.28 -18.78 -15.28
C ALA A 211 35.37 -18.08 -16.65
N GLY A 212 36.53 -18.11 -17.30
CA GLY A 212 36.71 -17.57 -18.65
C GLY A 212 35.87 -18.28 -19.70
N LYS A 213 35.80 -19.61 -19.65
CA LYS A 213 34.94 -20.43 -20.54
C LYS A 213 33.45 -20.21 -20.27
N GLU A 214 33.06 -20.16 -19.00
CA GLU A 214 31.69 -19.87 -18.55
C GLU A 214 31.23 -18.49 -19.06
N VAL A 215 31.97 -17.43 -18.73
CA VAL A 215 31.71 -16.05 -19.17
C VAL A 215 31.72 -15.92 -20.70
N THR A 216 32.67 -16.56 -21.39
CA THR A 216 32.71 -16.55 -22.86
C THR A 216 31.47 -17.21 -23.45
N GLY A 217 31.01 -18.33 -22.88
CA GLY A 217 29.77 -18.98 -23.28
C GLY A 217 28.55 -18.07 -23.12
N LEU A 218 28.42 -17.42 -21.95
CA LEU A 218 27.31 -16.51 -21.64
C LEU A 218 27.27 -15.28 -22.56
N VAL A 219 28.42 -14.63 -22.80
CA VAL A 219 28.51 -13.46 -23.70
C VAL A 219 28.32 -13.86 -25.17
N ASP A 220 28.67 -15.09 -25.55
CA ASP A 220 28.43 -15.62 -26.89
C ASP A 220 26.95 -16.03 -27.13
N SER A 221 26.22 -16.49 -26.10
CA SER A 221 24.84 -16.99 -26.23
C SER A 221 23.74 -15.99 -25.88
N SER A 222 24.03 -15.02 -25.00
CA SER A 222 23.05 -14.15 -24.35
C SER A 222 23.41 -12.67 -24.50
N GLU A 223 22.49 -11.78 -24.14
CA GLU A 223 22.78 -10.35 -23.94
C GLU A 223 22.83 -10.01 -22.45
N LEU A 224 23.97 -9.50 -21.97
CA LEU A 224 24.12 -9.07 -20.57
C LEU A 224 24.16 -7.54 -20.51
N TRP A 225 23.11 -6.94 -19.97
CA TRP A 225 22.94 -5.48 -19.92
C TRP A 225 23.16 -4.95 -18.51
N PHE A 226 23.93 -3.86 -18.37
CA PHE A 226 24.31 -3.29 -17.07
C PHE A 226 23.98 -1.79 -17.02
N ALA A 227 23.03 -1.41 -16.16
CA ALA A 227 22.67 -0.02 -15.86
C ALA A 227 22.87 0.24 -14.36
N CYS A 228 24.13 0.24 -13.92
CA CYS A 228 24.50 0.25 -12.50
C CYS A 228 24.27 1.58 -11.77
N VAL A 229 23.80 2.63 -12.46
CA VAL A 229 23.42 3.91 -11.88
C VAL A 229 22.12 4.38 -12.54
N ALA A 230 20.98 3.97 -11.99
CA ALA A 230 19.66 4.31 -12.51
C ALA A 230 19.18 5.73 -12.14
N ASN A 231 19.68 6.28 -11.03
CA ASN A 231 19.47 7.67 -10.59
C ASN A 231 20.81 8.44 -10.48
N PRO A 232 21.48 8.79 -11.61
CA PRO A 232 22.75 9.51 -11.58
C PRO A 232 22.71 10.87 -10.90
N ASP A 233 21.57 11.57 -10.94
CA ASP A 233 21.40 12.89 -10.32
C ASP A 233 21.44 12.80 -8.79
N GLY A 234 20.61 11.94 -8.20
CA GLY A 234 20.66 11.71 -6.76
C GLY A 234 22.00 11.14 -6.32
N TYR A 235 22.60 10.22 -7.10
CA TYR A 235 23.89 9.63 -6.78
C TYR A 235 24.99 10.69 -6.68
N GLU A 236 25.09 11.58 -7.66
CA GLU A 236 26.02 12.72 -7.63
C GLU A 236 25.77 13.65 -6.42
N PHE A 237 24.52 13.86 -6.03
CA PHE A 237 24.16 14.63 -4.84
C PHE A 237 24.62 13.96 -3.53
N THR A 238 24.67 12.63 -3.44
CA THR A 238 25.19 11.95 -2.24
C THR A 238 26.69 12.15 -1.96
N PHE A 239 27.45 12.77 -2.88
CA PHE A 239 28.83 13.21 -2.65
C PHE A 239 28.93 14.66 -2.14
N THR A 240 27.85 15.44 -2.10
CA THR A 240 27.89 16.81 -1.55
C THR A 240 27.81 16.78 -0.01
N PRO A 241 28.37 17.78 0.69
CA PRO A 241 28.37 17.80 2.16
C PRO A 241 26.96 17.71 2.75
N GLY A 242 26.72 16.74 3.64
CA GLY A 242 25.43 16.58 4.34
C GLY A 242 24.35 15.77 3.59
N HIS A 243 24.58 15.36 2.34
CA HIS A 243 23.54 14.72 1.52
C HIS A 243 23.75 13.22 1.24
N ARG A 244 24.74 12.56 1.87
CA ARG A 244 25.07 11.13 1.65
C ARG A 244 23.90 10.14 1.81
N LEU A 245 22.89 10.50 2.60
CA LEU A 245 21.74 9.64 2.88
C LEU A 245 20.50 9.95 2.02
N TRP A 246 20.64 10.85 1.03
CA TRP A 246 19.60 11.16 0.06
C TRP A 246 19.17 9.92 -0.75
N ARG A 247 17.86 9.71 -0.89
CA ARG A 247 17.27 8.55 -1.60
C ARG A 247 16.75 8.91 -2.99
N LYS A 248 15.87 9.91 -3.04
CA LYS A 248 14.97 10.27 -4.16
C LYS A 248 15.74 10.74 -5.42
N ASN A 249 15.06 11.00 -6.54
CA ASN A 249 15.65 11.80 -7.63
C ASN A 249 15.77 13.30 -7.21
N LEU A 250 16.31 14.18 -8.06
CA LEU A 250 16.47 15.62 -7.75
C LEU A 250 15.35 16.49 -8.37
N ARG A 251 14.11 16.01 -8.30
CA ARG A 251 12.95 16.77 -8.78
C ARG A 251 12.58 17.89 -7.81
N ASP A 252 12.85 19.13 -8.20
CA ASP A 252 12.25 20.32 -7.58
C ASP A 252 10.70 20.21 -7.64
N ASN A 253 10.07 20.08 -6.47
CA ASN A 253 8.65 19.77 -6.32
C ASN A 253 7.77 21.02 -6.21
N ASP A 254 8.27 22.11 -5.64
CA ASP A 254 7.52 23.38 -5.50
C ASP A 254 7.92 24.46 -6.53
N GLY A 255 9.07 24.30 -7.19
CA GLY A 255 9.61 25.20 -8.21
C GLY A 255 10.50 26.31 -7.67
N ASN A 256 11.00 26.22 -6.42
CA ASN A 256 11.81 27.28 -5.80
C ASN A 256 13.28 27.30 -6.27
N GLY A 257 13.79 26.21 -6.86
CA GLY A 257 15.18 26.09 -7.32
C GLY A 257 16.19 25.62 -6.27
N THR A 258 15.75 25.20 -5.08
CA THR A 258 16.59 24.66 -3.99
C THR A 258 16.07 23.28 -3.61
N ILE A 259 16.94 22.27 -3.57
CA ILE A 259 16.57 20.90 -3.16
C ILE A 259 16.53 20.80 -1.64
N THR A 260 15.38 20.40 -1.11
CA THR A 260 15.08 20.20 0.32
C THR A 260 14.54 18.79 0.58
N ASP A 261 14.21 18.45 1.82
CA ASP A 261 13.53 17.19 2.17
C ASP A 261 12.15 17.03 1.48
N GLY A 262 11.48 18.15 1.18
CA GLY A 262 10.25 18.20 0.38
C GLY A 262 10.42 17.89 -1.12
N ASP A 263 11.65 17.74 -1.59
CA ASP A 263 11.96 17.56 -3.01
C ASP A 263 12.28 16.10 -3.37
N GLY A 264 12.34 15.84 -4.67
CA GLY A 264 12.53 14.51 -5.23
C GLY A 264 11.26 13.67 -5.27
N VAL A 265 11.35 12.55 -5.99
CA VAL A 265 10.38 11.44 -6.03
C VAL A 265 11.16 10.14 -5.84
N ASP A 266 10.57 9.17 -5.14
CA ASP A 266 11.12 7.81 -5.08
C ASP A 266 10.93 7.11 -6.44
N PRO A 267 12.00 6.81 -7.20
CA PRO A 267 11.87 6.16 -8.51
C PRO A 267 11.24 4.76 -8.38
N ASN A 268 11.52 4.05 -7.28
CA ASN A 268 11.00 2.72 -6.99
C ASN A 268 9.64 2.76 -6.27
N ARG A 269 8.91 3.88 -6.35
CA ARG A 269 7.46 4.00 -6.14
C ARG A 269 6.74 4.64 -7.33
N ASN A 270 7.45 4.92 -8.43
CA ASN A 270 6.93 5.69 -9.57
C ASN A 270 6.50 4.83 -10.78
N TYR A 271 6.70 3.52 -10.77
CA TYR A 271 6.30 2.64 -11.89
C TYR A 271 4.78 2.38 -11.90
N PRO A 272 4.12 2.21 -13.06
CA PRO A 272 2.65 2.04 -13.14
C PRO A 272 2.05 0.75 -12.58
N SER A 273 2.83 -0.15 -11.99
CA SER A 273 2.31 -1.40 -11.40
C SER A 273 1.77 -1.13 -10.01
N ASN A 274 0.46 -1.22 -9.82
CA ASN A 274 -0.24 -0.85 -8.58
C ASN A 274 0.04 0.58 -8.08
N TRP A 275 0.56 1.49 -8.92
CA TRP A 275 0.84 2.87 -8.53
C TRP A 275 -0.38 3.57 -7.94
N GLY A 276 -0.26 4.14 -6.75
CA GLY A 276 -1.36 4.86 -6.11
C GLY A 276 -2.60 3.97 -5.92
N ARG A 277 -2.39 2.71 -5.51
CA ARG A 277 -3.47 1.77 -5.19
C ARG A 277 -4.30 2.24 -3.99
N ASP A 278 -3.58 2.76 -3.01
CA ASP A 278 -3.93 3.19 -1.67
C ASP A 278 -2.79 4.07 -1.14
N ASP A 279 -2.91 4.60 0.07
CA ASP A 279 -1.86 5.36 0.75
C ASP A 279 -0.95 4.48 1.66
N GLU A 280 -0.96 3.16 1.46
CA GLU A 280 0.02 2.23 2.03
C GLU A 280 1.22 2.04 1.07
N GLY A 281 2.41 1.71 1.61
CA GLY A 281 3.59 1.29 0.84
C GLY A 281 4.30 2.36 0.01
N SER A 282 3.60 3.44 -0.34
CA SER A 282 4.14 4.70 -0.84
C SER A 282 3.27 5.86 -0.39
N SER A 283 3.82 7.08 -0.39
CA SER A 283 3.17 8.27 0.16
C SER A 283 2.70 9.26 -0.90
N PRO A 284 1.64 10.06 -0.64
CA PRO A 284 1.25 11.19 -1.49
C PRO A 284 1.90 12.53 -1.07
N ASP A 285 2.58 12.62 0.09
CA ASP A 285 3.29 13.83 0.52
C ASP A 285 4.70 13.88 -0.10
N PRO A 286 5.07 14.94 -0.84
CA PRO A 286 6.42 15.21 -1.32
C PRO A 286 7.57 15.06 -0.30
N ARG A 287 7.31 15.33 1.00
CA ARG A 287 8.32 15.21 2.07
C ARG A 287 8.70 13.79 2.41
N ASN A 288 7.79 12.83 2.20
CA ASN A 288 8.06 11.45 2.58
C ASN A 288 9.13 10.84 1.66
N GLU A 289 10.02 10.01 2.22
CA GLU A 289 11.07 9.33 1.47
C GLU A 289 10.52 8.37 0.40
N THR A 290 9.30 7.87 0.59
CA THR A 290 8.57 6.99 -0.36
C THR A 290 7.59 7.75 -1.26
N TYR A 291 7.74 9.07 -1.43
CA TYR A 291 6.83 9.88 -2.25
C TYR A 291 6.73 9.34 -3.68
N ARG A 292 5.52 8.89 -4.07
CA ARG A 292 5.25 8.19 -5.34
C ARG A 292 5.25 9.08 -6.58
N GLY A 293 5.40 10.40 -6.41
CA GLY A 293 5.29 11.42 -7.46
C GLY A 293 3.85 11.83 -7.78
N PRO A 294 3.64 12.82 -8.67
CA PRO A 294 2.31 13.33 -9.03
C PRO A 294 1.54 12.46 -10.04
N SER A 295 2.17 11.43 -10.62
CA SER A 295 1.50 10.45 -11.49
C SER A 295 2.39 9.23 -11.73
N ALA A 296 1.81 8.06 -11.99
CA ALA A 296 2.54 6.90 -12.51
C ALA A 296 3.43 7.27 -13.71
N ALA A 297 4.72 6.93 -13.63
CA ALA A 297 5.79 7.36 -14.52
C ALA A 297 5.82 8.90 -14.73
N SER A 298 5.82 9.67 -13.64
CA SER A 298 6.03 11.13 -13.68
C SER A 298 7.47 11.50 -13.97
N GLU A 299 8.44 10.68 -13.55
CA GLU A 299 9.88 11.04 -13.58
C GLU A 299 10.59 10.62 -14.87
N PRO A 300 11.63 11.35 -15.31
CA PRO A 300 12.36 11.00 -16.51
C PRO A 300 13.25 9.76 -16.33
N GLU A 301 13.78 9.52 -15.12
CA GLU A 301 14.55 8.31 -14.76
C GLU A 301 13.69 7.04 -14.95
N THR A 302 12.50 7.00 -14.32
CA THR A 302 11.52 5.92 -14.47
C THR A 302 11.22 5.61 -15.94
N LYS A 303 11.01 6.66 -16.77
CA LYS A 303 10.74 6.50 -18.21
C LYS A 303 11.93 5.93 -18.98
N ALA A 304 13.16 6.26 -18.59
CA ALA A 304 14.37 5.71 -19.20
C ALA A 304 14.49 4.21 -18.90
N MET A 305 14.26 3.81 -17.65
CA MET A 305 14.26 2.40 -17.23
C MET A 305 13.14 1.59 -17.89
N GLN A 306 11.93 2.17 -18.03
CA GLN A 306 10.85 1.57 -18.82
C GLN A 306 11.20 1.41 -20.31
N ALA A 307 11.82 2.42 -20.93
CA ALA A 307 12.24 2.35 -22.33
C ALA A 307 13.34 1.31 -22.56
N LEU A 308 14.29 1.19 -21.62
CA LEU A 308 15.31 0.13 -21.61
C LEU A 308 14.66 -1.26 -21.53
N PHE A 309 13.66 -1.43 -20.65
CA PHE A 309 12.89 -2.68 -20.56
C PHE A 309 12.10 -3.01 -21.84
N GLU A 310 11.43 -2.04 -22.48
CA GLU A 310 10.68 -2.26 -23.73
C GLU A 310 11.60 -2.54 -24.93
N GLU A 311 12.84 -2.02 -24.92
CA GLU A 311 13.89 -2.37 -25.90
C GLU A 311 14.44 -3.78 -25.66
N VAL A 312 15.00 -4.02 -24.47
CA VAL A 312 15.82 -5.22 -24.14
C VAL A 312 14.97 -6.46 -23.88
N LYS A 313 13.79 -6.30 -23.27
CA LYS A 313 12.90 -7.40 -22.85
C LYS A 313 13.65 -8.52 -22.11
N PRO A 314 14.31 -8.19 -20.98
CA PRO A 314 15.05 -9.18 -20.21
C PRO A 314 14.15 -10.35 -19.79
N VAL A 315 14.72 -11.56 -19.86
CA VAL A 315 14.09 -12.78 -19.33
C VAL A 315 14.26 -12.82 -17.80
N PHE A 316 15.44 -12.43 -17.33
CA PHE A 316 15.77 -12.26 -15.92
C PHE A 316 16.27 -10.84 -15.65
N HIS A 317 15.93 -10.32 -14.48
CA HIS A 317 16.34 -9.01 -14.03
C HIS A 317 16.87 -9.06 -12.59
N LYS A 318 17.94 -8.33 -12.31
CA LYS A 318 18.54 -8.19 -10.98
C LYS A 318 18.65 -6.71 -10.65
N ASN A 319 17.82 -6.28 -9.72
CA ASN A 319 17.72 -4.90 -9.25
C ASN A 319 18.44 -4.78 -7.91
N ASP A 320 19.75 -4.57 -7.90
CA ASP A 320 20.51 -4.44 -6.66
C ASP A 320 20.10 -3.15 -5.91
N HIS A 321 19.73 -3.36 -4.65
CA HIS A 321 19.43 -2.34 -3.65
C HIS A 321 20.28 -2.57 -2.39
N THR A 322 20.21 -1.70 -1.39
CA THR A 322 20.91 -1.85 -0.09
C THR A 322 20.21 -1.00 0.97
N ALA A 323 19.83 -1.48 2.15
CA ALA A 323 20.32 -2.68 2.85
C ALA A 323 19.25 -3.46 3.63
N ALA A 324 19.35 -4.79 3.60
CA ALA A 324 18.66 -5.68 4.55
C ALA A 324 19.24 -7.11 4.66
N GLN A 325 20.03 -7.59 3.69
CA GLN A 325 20.31 -9.02 3.44
C GLN A 325 19.07 -9.84 3.05
N LEU A 326 18.27 -9.34 2.09
CA LEU A 326 17.06 -10.00 1.60
C LEU A 326 17.15 -10.25 0.09
N LEU A 327 16.55 -11.32 -0.41
CA LEU A 327 16.49 -11.67 -1.83
C LEU A 327 15.04 -11.73 -2.28
N LEU A 328 14.49 -10.55 -2.55
CA LEU A 328 13.07 -10.34 -2.80
C LEU A 328 12.69 -10.68 -4.24
N TYR A 329 11.48 -11.18 -4.43
CA TYR A 329 10.85 -11.42 -5.74
C TYR A 329 9.34 -11.06 -5.69
N PRO A 330 8.62 -10.97 -6.83
CA PRO A 330 7.24 -10.51 -6.84
C PRO A 330 6.30 -11.41 -6.01
N GLN A 331 5.27 -10.89 -5.35
CA GLN A 331 4.75 -9.51 -5.48
C GLN A 331 4.98 -8.62 -4.25
N GLY A 332 5.01 -7.31 -4.49
CA GLY A 332 5.15 -6.26 -3.47
C GLY A 332 3.83 -5.76 -2.89
N PHE A 333 2.77 -5.69 -3.69
CA PHE A 333 1.54 -4.98 -3.30
C PHE A 333 0.61 -5.73 -2.33
N GLN A 334 0.89 -6.99 -1.98
CA GLN A 334 0.01 -7.79 -1.13
C GLN A 334 0.77 -8.95 -0.46
N GLN A 335 0.58 -9.13 0.84
CA GLN A 335 1.26 -10.18 1.61
C GLN A 335 0.77 -11.59 1.22
N ASP A 336 1.65 -12.59 1.33
CA ASP A 336 1.39 -14.00 1.00
C ASP A 336 0.68 -14.21 -0.36
N THR A 337 1.10 -13.44 -1.37
CA THR A 337 0.50 -13.41 -2.71
C THR A 337 1.51 -13.87 -3.79
N PRO A 338 1.76 -15.19 -3.90
CA PRO A 338 2.72 -15.74 -4.85
C PRO A 338 2.27 -15.60 -6.31
N THR A 339 3.23 -15.55 -7.23
CA THR A 339 2.99 -15.61 -8.68
C THR A 339 2.96 -17.06 -9.20
N PRO A 340 2.40 -17.34 -10.38
CA PRO A 340 2.52 -18.66 -11.01
C PRO A 340 3.96 -19.05 -11.32
N ASP A 341 4.88 -18.09 -11.49
CA ASP A 341 6.29 -18.35 -11.78
C ASP A 341 7.15 -18.45 -10.50
N ASN A 342 6.54 -18.46 -9.31
CA ASN A 342 7.20 -18.77 -8.03
C ASN A 342 8.11 -20.02 -8.06
N PRO A 343 7.78 -21.12 -8.76
CA PRO A 343 8.68 -22.27 -8.86
C PRO A 343 10.05 -21.94 -9.49
N ILE A 344 10.15 -20.88 -10.30
CA ILE A 344 11.42 -20.39 -10.86
C ILE A 344 12.11 -19.46 -9.85
N PHE A 345 11.34 -18.57 -9.21
CA PHE A 345 11.87 -17.66 -8.19
C PHE A 345 12.49 -18.43 -7.02
N THR A 346 11.81 -19.43 -6.45
CA THR A 346 12.34 -20.26 -5.34
C THR A 346 13.48 -21.18 -5.78
N ALA A 347 13.46 -21.71 -7.01
CA ALA A 347 14.56 -22.53 -7.53
C ALA A 347 15.88 -21.73 -7.72
N LEU A 348 15.81 -20.42 -7.96
CA LEU A 348 16.98 -19.55 -8.05
C LEU A 348 17.34 -18.91 -6.71
N ALA A 349 16.38 -18.37 -5.98
CA ALA A 349 16.59 -17.65 -4.72
C ALA A 349 16.84 -18.58 -3.52
N GLY A 350 16.46 -19.86 -3.60
CA GLY A 350 16.66 -20.83 -2.53
C GLY A 350 15.64 -20.71 -1.39
N ASP A 351 16.07 -21.10 -0.20
CA ASP A 351 15.29 -21.10 1.04
C ASP A 351 16.07 -20.41 2.18
N PRO A 352 15.47 -20.14 3.36
CA PRO A 352 16.14 -19.43 4.46
C PRO A 352 17.42 -20.11 5.02
N PHE A 353 17.60 -21.41 4.78
CA PHE A 353 18.78 -22.17 5.22
C PHE A 353 19.83 -22.27 4.11
N LYS A 354 19.40 -22.28 2.84
CA LYS A 354 20.24 -22.40 1.66
C LYS A 354 19.86 -21.37 0.58
N PRO A 355 20.12 -20.07 0.81
CA PRO A 355 19.77 -19.00 -0.11
C PRO A 355 20.71 -18.90 -1.32
N GLY A 356 20.19 -18.36 -2.42
CA GLY A 356 20.90 -18.13 -3.69
C GLY A 356 21.94 -16.99 -3.64
N ILE A 357 21.91 -16.17 -2.59
CA ILE A 357 23.02 -15.30 -2.18
C ILE A 357 23.33 -15.69 -0.73
N GLU A 358 24.56 -16.10 -0.44
CA GLU A 358 24.95 -16.64 0.86
C GLU A 358 24.55 -15.69 2.01
N GLY A 359 23.74 -16.17 2.95
CA GLY A 359 23.30 -15.40 4.11
C GLY A 359 22.31 -14.27 3.81
N PHE A 360 21.53 -14.36 2.73
CA PHE A 360 20.35 -13.52 2.49
C PHE A 360 19.07 -14.32 2.81
N LEU A 361 17.96 -13.67 3.17
CA LEU A 361 16.65 -14.33 3.30
C LEU A 361 15.86 -14.23 1.98
N PRO A 362 15.46 -15.35 1.34
CA PRO A 362 14.61 -15.34 0.14
C PRO A 362 13.13 -15.20 0.52
N GLU A 363 12.42 -14.22 -0.04
CA GLU A 363 10.99 -14.01 0.26
C GLU A 363 10.24 -13.23 -0.84
N LEU A 364 8.90 -13.22 -0.74
CA LEU A 364 8.05 -12.28 -1.50
C LEU A 364 8.37 -10.85 -1.07
N SER A 365 8.32 -9.89 -2.00
CA SER A 365 8.65 -8.48 -1.71
C SER A 365 7.74 -7.87 -0.63
N ALA A 366 6.47 -8.30 -0.55
CA ALA A 366 5.52 -7.93 0.50
C ALA A 366 5.84 -8.50 1.91
N GLY A 367 6.79 -9.44 2.02
CA GLY A 367 7.27 -9.97 3.31
C GLY A 367 8.05 -8.93 4.10
N LEU A 368 8.88 -8.15 3.41
CA LEU A 368 9.56 -6.98 3.96
C LEU A 368 8.53 -5.89 4.35
N TYR A 369 7.69 -5.46 3.40
CA TYR A 369 6.45 -4.67 3.63
C TYR A 369 5.65 -4.51 2.32
N ILE A 370 4.36 -4.18 2.42
CA ILE A 370 3.53 -3.87 1.24
C ILE A 370 4.11 -2.66 0.49
N THR A 371 4.39 -2.85 -0.79
CA THR A 371 4.97 -1.85 -1.70
C THR A 371 4.08 -1.66 -2.92
N ASN A 372 3.91 -0.42 -3.38
CA ASN A 372 3.16 -0.15 -4.60
C ASN A 372 3.90 0.85 -5.50
N GLY A 373 3.82 0.65 -6.82
CA GLY A 373 4.57 1.43 -7.80
C GLY A 373 6.05 1.06 -7.96
N ASP A 374 6.49 -0.12 -7.52
CA ASP A 374 7.88 -0.56 -7.58
C ASP A 374 8.30 -1.16 -8.94
N PHE A 375 9.61 -1.33 -9.12
CA PHE A 375 10.19 -1.83 -10.36
C PHE A 375 10.08 -3.35 -10.56
N THR A 376 10.02 -4.13 -9.48
CA THR A 376 10.03 -5.60 -9.53
C THR A 376 8.65 -6.15 -9.90
N ASP A 377 7.57 -5.63 -9.32
CA ASP A 377 6.20 -5.90 -9.79
C ASP A 377 5.98 -5.35 -11.20
N TYR A 378 6.56 -4.20 -11.56
CA TYR A 378 6.47 -3.69 -12.93
C TYR A 378 7.15 -4.60 -13.95
N ALA A 379 8.39 -5.02 -13.68
CA ALA A 379 9.16 -5.92 -14.53
C ALA A 379 8.43 -7.24 -14.77
N TYR A 380 7.81 -7.80 -13.72
CA TYR A 380 7.01 -9.01 -13.83
C TYR A 380 5.64 -8.75 -14.49
N ASN A 381 4.75 -7.98 -13.86
CA ASN A 381 3.34 -7.84 -14.27
C ASN A 381 3.15 -7.08 -15.59
N SER A 382 4.06 -6.16 -15.94
CA SER A 382 3.92 -5.35 -17.16
C SER A 382 4.82 -5.79 -18.31
N GLN A 383 5.97 -6.43 -18.05
CA GLN A 383 6.95 -6.81 -19.08
C GLN A 383 7.20 -8.33 -19.19
N GLY A 384 6.82 -9.12 -18.19
CA GLY A 384 7.04 -10.58 -18.17
C GLY A 384 8.48 -11.00 -17.87
N SER A 385 9.28 -10.14 -17.23
CA SER A 385 10.63 -10.46 -16.77
C SER A 385 10.59 -11.07 -15.37
N LEU A 386 11.41 -12.08 -15.12
CA LEU A 386 11.61 -12.65 -13.79
C LEU A 386 12.60 -11.75 -13.02
N SER A 387 12.06 -10.82 -12.24
CA SER A 387 12.83 -9.82 -11.49
C SER A 387 13.13 -10.24 -10.06
N PHE A 388 14.36 -10.02 -9.61
CA PHE A 388 14.77 -10.14 -8.21
C PHE A 388 15.32 -8.80 -7.72
N THR A 389 15.02 -8.44 -6.47
CA THR A 389 15.66 -7.34 -5.73
C THR A 389 16.53 -7.91 -4.60
N PRO A 390 17.86 -8.01 -4.77
CA PRO A 390 18.78 -8.24 -3.66
C PRO A 390 18.95 -6.94 -2.86
N GLU A 391 18.55 -6.97 -1.59
CA GLU A 391 18.84 -5.94 -0.60
C GLU A 391 20.20 -6.23 0.08
N GLY A 392 21.25 -5.50 -0.30
CA GLY A 392 22.63 -5.71 0.13
C GLY A 392 22.88 -5.70 1.65
N THR A 393 24.08 -6.11 2.07
CA THR A 393 24.43 -6.17 3.50
C THR A 393 24.55 -4.78 4.14
N ALA A 394 23.84 -4.58 5.26
CA ALA A 394 23.91 -3.37 6.07
C ALA A 394 25.27 -3.21 6.76
N ALA A 395 25.71 -1.97 6.97
CA ALA A 395 26.98 -1.68 7.63
C ALA A 395 27.14 -2.36 9.01
N GLU A 396 28.22 -3.11 9.18
CA GLU A 396 28.56 -3.77 10.46
C GLU A 396 28.92 -2.78 11.57
N ASP A 397 29.38 -1.59 11.24
CA ASP A 397 29.82 -0.57 12.21
C ASP A 397 28.60 0.05 12.95
N PRO A 398 28.46 -0.16 14.28
CA PRO A 398 27.31 0.34 15.05
C PRO A 398 27.35 1.85 15.31
N ALA A 399 28.32 2.59 14.74
CA ALA A 399 28.38 4.05 14.74
C ALA A 399 27.84 4.71 13.46
N VAL A 400 27.54 3.96 12.39
CA VAL A 400 27.05 4.49 11.10
C VAL A 400 25.72 3.85 10.69
N SER A 401 25.09 4.41 9.66
CA SER A 401 23.86 3.92 9.04
C SER A 401 24.06 2.59 8.31
N GLY A 402 23.02 1.77 8.19
CA GLY A 402 23.00 0.61 7.29
C GLY A 402 23.47 0.91 5.87
N PHE A 403 23.16 2.09 5.34
CA PHE A 403 23.54 2.56 3.99
C PHE A 403 25.00 3.05 3.88
N GLU A 404 25.66 3.34 5.00
CA GLU A 404 27.04 3.83 5.07
C GLU A 404 28.04 2.67 5.15
N TYR A 405 27.97 1.75 4.18
CA TYR A 405 28.87 0.60 4.09
C TYR A 405 30.35 1.02 4.03
N ALA A 406 31.23 0.16 4.53
CA ALA A 406 32.63 0.50 4.74
C ALA A 406 33.39 0.73 3.42
N ASP A 407 34.13 1.85 3.34
CA ASP A 407 35.09 2.16 2.26
C ASP A 407 36.33 1.25 2.35
N SER A 408 36.13 -0.01 1.96
CA SER A 408 37.06 -1.11 2.17
C SER A 408 37.06 -2.01 0.92
N PRO A 409 38.12 -1.96 0.08
CA PRO A 409 38.19 -2.76 -1.13
C PRO A 409 38.02 -4.26 -0.90
N LEU A 410 38.41 -4.76 0.28
CA LEU A 410 38.25 -6.16 0.69
C LEU A 410 36.80 -6.51 1.02
N GLN A 411 36.11 -5.71 1.85
CA GLN A 411 34.74 -6.03 2.26
C GLN A 411 33.75 -5.88 1.09
N VAL A 412 33.95 -4.87 0.24
CA VAL A 412 33.14 -4.73 -0.99
C VAL A 412 33.45 -5.85 -2.00
N ASP A 413 34.68 -6.35 -2.07
CA ASP A 413 35.00 -7.54 -2.88
C ASP A 413 34.37 -8.83 -2.31
N GLN A 414 34.32 -8.99 -0.99
CA GLN A 414 33.64 -10.10 -0.33
C GLN A 414 32.13 -10.07 -0.60
N GLU A 415 31.47 -8.90 -0.51
CA GLU A 415 30.05 -8.78 -0.82
C GLU A 415 29.75 -9.05 -2.31
N TYR A 416 30.52 -8.44 -3.20
CA TYR A 416 30.40 -8.67 -4.64
C TYR A 416 30.52 -10.17 -4.98
N ARG A 417 31.41 -10.93 -4.33
CA ARG A 417 31.55 -12.38 -4.54
C ARG A 417 30.31 -13.17 -4.11
N ARG A 418 29.59 -12.76 -3.06
CA ARG A 418 28.30 -13.36 -2.66
C ARG A 418 27.24 -13.15 -3.75
N HIS A 419 27.19 -11.95 -4.34
CA HIS A 419 26.22 -11.61 -5.41
C HIS A 419 26.59 -12.23 -6.78
N LEU A 420 27.88 -12.50 -7.04
CA LEU A 420 28.40 -12.92 -8.35
C LEU A 420 27.78 -14.22 -8.85
N GLN A 421 27.71 -15.27 -8.01
CA GLN A 421 27.23 -16.58 -8.48
C GLN A 421 25.76 -16.52 -8.88
N PHE A 422 24.93 -15.85 -8.09
CA PHE A 422 23.52 -15.58 -8.42
C PHE A 422 23.40 -14.81 -9.74
N ALA A 423 24.21 -13.76 -9.93
CA ALA A 423 24.20 -12.97 -11.16
C ALA A 423 24.55 -13.80 -12.41
N LEU A 424 25.50 -14.74 -12.31
CA LEU A 424 25.84 -15.67 -13.40
C LEU A 424 24.74 -16.72 -13.63
N ASP A 425 24.05 -17.17 -12.59
CA ASP A 425 23.00 -18.19 -12.70
C ASP A 425 21.75 -17.65 -13.42
N LEU A 426 21.41 -16.38 -13.25
CA LEU A 426 20.41 -15.69 -14.08
C LEU A 426 20.80 -15.71 -15.57
N ALA A 427 22.08 -15.45 -15.88
CA ALA A 427 22.60 -15.46 -17.25
C ALA A 427 22.57 -16.86 -17.90
N LYS A 428 22.87 -17.92 -17.14
CA LYS A 428 22.72 -19.32 -17.59
C LYS A 428 21.25 -19.65 -17.87
N SER A 429 20.40 -19.32 -16.90
CA SER A 429 18.98 -19.64 -16.90
C SER A 429 18.20 -18.94 -18.02
N ALA A 430 18.66 -17.79 -18.50
CA ALA A 430 18.01 -17.01 -19.56
C ALA A 430 17.72 -17.79 -20.85
N THR A 431 18.50 -18.84 -21.15
CA THR A 431 18.26 -19.72 -22.30
C THR A 431 17.15 -20.75 -22.11
N ARG A 432 16.78 -21.07 -20.86
CA ARG A 432 15.76 -22.05 -20.44
C ARG A 432 15.12 -21.63 -19.11
N PRO A 433 14.39 -20.49 -19.05
CA PRO A 433 13.92 -19.91 -17.79
C PRO A 433 12.97 -20.82 -16.99
N ASP A 434 12.21 -21.71 -17.66
CA ASP A 434 11.34 -22.70 -17.04
C ASP A 434 12.08 -23.95 -16.49
N ASN A 435 13.40 -24.01 -16.66
CA ASN A 435 14.29 -25.00 -16.06
C ASN A 435 15.64 -24.36 -15.71
N PRO A 436 15.67 -23.49 -14.67
CA PRO A 436 16.83 -22.67 -14.34
C PRO A 436 18.04 -23.49 -13.89
N ASP A 437 19.21 -22.89 -14.06
CA ASP A 437 20.51 -23.44 -13.70
C ASP A 437 21.07 -22.70 -12.48
N SER A 438 20.61 -23.11 -11.31
CA SER A 438 21.01 -22.60 -9.99
C SER A 438 22.17 -23.42 -9.43
N HIS A 439 23.23 -22.75 -8.97
CA HIS A 439 24.37 -23.37 -8.27
C HIS A 439 23.98 -24.11 -6.98
N LEU A 440 22.80 -23.82 -6.44
CA LEU A 440 22.21 -24.58 -5.32
C LEU A 440 21.87 -26.04 -5.72
N GLY A 441 21.75 -26.33 -7.02
CA GLY A 441 21.28 -27.60 -7.56
C GLY A 441 19.76 -27.69 -7.74
N ASN A 442 19.02 -26.75 -7.12
CA ASN A 442 17.55 -26.67 -7.10
C ASN A 442 16.92 -26.69 -8.51
N LYS A 443 15.66 -27.12 -8.61
CA LYS A 443 14.93 -27.27 -9.89
C LYS A 443 13.50 -26.74 -9.74
N ALA A 444 13.06 -25.95 -10.71
CA ALA A 444 11.68 -25.46 -10.76
C ALA A 444 10.72 -26.62 -11.02
N ALA A 445 9.73 -26.83 -10.13
CA ALA A 445 8.81 -27.95 -10.19
C ALA A 445 7.93 -27.92 -11.45
N SER A 446 7.69 -29.06 -12.09
CA SER A 446 6.82 -29.12 -13.29
C SER A 446 5.34 -28.84 -12.97
N PHE A 447 4.93 -29.21 -11.76
CA PHE A 447 3.61 -28.97 -11.19
C PHE A 447 3.79 -28.61 -9.70
N GLU A 448 3.10 -27.58 -9.23
CA GLU A 448 2.76 -27.40 -7.82
C GLU A 448 1.24 -27.60 -7.70
N VAL A 449 0.82 -28.52 -6.85
CA VAL A 449 -0.57 -28.96 -6.74
C VAL A 449 -1.19 -28.33 -5.50
N ASP A 450 -2.41 -27.82 -5.63
CA ASP A 450 -3.26 -27.40 -4.53
C ASP A 450 -3.79 -28.66 -3.83
N LYS A 451 -3.22 -28.98 -2.65
CA LYS A 451 -3.46 -30.22 -1.90
C LYS A 451 -4.33 -29.94 -0.69
N PHE A 452 -5.38 -30.73 -0.52
CA PHE A 452 -6.28 -30.68 0.63
C PHE A 452 -6.61 -32.09 1.13
N THR A 453 -6.94 -32.22 2.41
CA THR A 453 -7.27 -33.51 3.05
C THR A 453 -8.76 -33.88 2.89
N TYR A 454 -9.64 -32.89 2.74
CA TYR A 454 -11.09 -33.05 2.80
C TYR A 454 -11.79 -32.41 1.60
N SER A 455 -12.86 -33.05 1.14
CA SER A 455 -13.76 -32.59 0.07
C SER A 455 -15.18 -32.46 0.62
N PHE A 456 -15.82 -31.32 0.44
CA PHE A 456 -17.19 -31.05 0.92
C PHE A 456 -18.27 -31.05 -0.18
N GLY A 457 -17.95 -31.43 -1.41
CA GLY A 457 -18.97 -31.77 -2.40
C GLY A 457 -18.53 -32.14 -3.82
N ASP A 458 -19.47 -32.72 -4.56
CA ASP A 458 -19.43 -33.03 -5.99
C ASP A 458 -20.05 -31.86 -6.79
N PRO A 459 -19.40 -31.37 -7.86
CA PRO A 459 -18.06 -31.72 -8.33
C PRO A 459 -16.95 -31.07 -7.50
N GLN A 460 -15.88 -31.80 -7.17
CA GLN A 460 -14.74 -31.28 -6.42
C GLN A 460 -13.73 -30.59 -7.36
N PRO A 461 -13.50 -29.27 -7.27
CA PRO A 461 -12.43 -28.60 -8.01
C PRO A 461 -11.05 -29.06 -7.51
N VAL A 462 -10.08 -29.18 -8.41
CA VAL A 462 -8.67 -29.42 -8.07
C VAL A 462 -7.79 -28.45 -8.85
N GLY A 463 -6.86 -27.78 -8.15
CA GLY A 463 -5.99 -26.74 -8.71
C GLY A 463 -4.53 -27.20 -8.88
N ALA A 464 -3.83 -26.59 -9.84
CA ALA A 464 -2.36 -26.66 -9.91
C ALA A 464 -1.77 -25.43 -10.62
N VAL A 465 -0.55 -25.07 -10.24
CA VAL A 465 0.37 -24.20 -10.98
C VAL A 465 1.28 -25.10 -11.82
N VAL A 466 1.27 -24.92 -13.15
CA VAL A 466 1.91 -25.88 -14.09
C VAL A 466 2.76 -25.18 -15.15
N LYS A 467 3.90 -25.78 -15.51
CA LYS A 467 4.77 -25.29 -16.60
C LYS A 467 4.02 -25.26 -17.93
N ARG A 468 4.08 -24.14 -18.66
CA ARG A 468 3.49 -23.99 -20.00
C ARG A 468 4.15 -24.90 -21.03
N SER A 469 5.43 -25.23 -20.85
CA SER A 469 6.20 -26.14 -21.72
C SER A 469 5.69 -27.59 -21.72
N LEU A 470 4.88 -27.99 -20.73
CA LEU A 470 4.17 -29.27 -20.73
C LEU A 470 3.00 -29.32 -21.73
N GLY A 471 2.56 -28.16 -22.22
CA GLY A 471 1.49 -28.03 -23.21
C GLY A 471 0.09 -28.22 -22.62
N ALA A 472 -0.61 -29.26 -23.10
CA ALA A 472 -1.91 -29.66 -22.55
C ALA A 472 -1.72 -30.46 -21.26
N VAL A 473 -2.56 -30.19 -20.26
CA VAL A 473 -2.54 -30.87 -18.96
C VAL A 473 -3.93 -31.45 -18.67
N THR A 474 -3.96 -32.70 -18.21
CA THR A 474 -5.17 -33.39 -17.74
C THR A 474 -5.10 -33.62 -16.23
N LEU A 475 -6.24 -33.54 -15.55
CA LEU A 475 -6.39 -34.08 -14.20
C LEU A 475 -6.74 -35.58 -14.33
N LYS A 476 -6.08 -36.41 -13.52
CA LYS A 476 -6.38 -37.83 -13.35
C LYS A 476 -6.80 -38.09 -11.91
N TYR A 477 -7.66 -39.08 -11.69
CA TYR A 477 -8.04 -39.49 -10.34
C TYR A 477 -8.48 -40.96 -10.26
N LYS A 478 -8.40 -41.55 -9.06
CA LYS A 478 -9.02 -42.84 -8.71
C LYS A 478 -9.90 -42.66 -7.47
N VAL A 479 -11.15 -43.13 -7.53
CA VAL A 479 -12.02 -43.25 -6.34
C VAL A 479 -11.83 -44.64 -5.75
N ASN A 480 -11.53 -44.73 -4.45
CA ASN A 480 -11.30 -45.97 -3.68
C ASN A 480 -10.35 -46.98 -4.35
N GLY A 481 -9.29 -46.48 -5.01
CA GLY A 481 -8.31 -47.32 -5.74
C GLY A 481 -8.83 -47.95 -7.03
N GLY A 482 -10.00 -47.54 -7.52
CA GLY A 482 -10.63 -48.04 -8.75
C GLY A 482 -9.95 -47.57 -10.04
N ALA A 483 -10.66 -47.73 -11.17
CA ALA A 483 -10.15 -47.35 -12.48
C ALA A 483 -9.80 -45.85 -12.57
N THR A 484 -8.64 -45.53 -13.13
CA THR A 484 -8.18 -44.15 -13.33
C THR A 484 -9.08 -43.41 -14.32
N GLN A 485 -9.71 -42.35 -13.84
CA GLN A 485 -10.43 -41.39 -14.68
C GLN A 485 -9.43 -40.36 -15.22
N THR A 486 -9.74 -39.74 -16.36
CA THR A 486 -8.95 -38.65 -16.94
C THR A 486 -9.91 -37.59 -17.46
N VAL A 487 -9.68 -36.33 -17.05
CA VAL A 487 -10.51 -35.18 -17.42
C VAL A 487 -9.65 -34.01 -17.86
N THR A 488 -10.20 -33.21 -18.78
CA THR A 488 -9.56 -32.00 -19.30
C THR A 488 -9.46 -30.92 -18.21
N THR A 489 -8.34 -30.19 -18.16
CA THR A 489 -8.23 -28.98 -17.33
C THR A 489 -8.57 -27.72 -18.13
N ALA A 490 -8.91 -26.65 -17.43
CA ALA A 490 -9.01 -25.30 -17.98
C ALA A 490 -7.99 -24.38 -17.30
N ASP A 491 -7.44 -23.41 -18.04
CA ASP A 491 -6.68 -22.29 -17.47
C ASP A 491 -7.58 -21.49 -16.51
N TYR A 492 -7.09 -21.19 -15.31
CA TYR A 492 -7.82 -20.37 -14.33
C TYR A 492 -8.05 -18.96 -14.91
N ALA A 493 -9.25 -18.41 -14.72
CA ALA A 493 -9.68 -17.17 -15.38
C ALA A 493 -9.08 -15.90 -14.75
N GLY A 494 -8.55 -16.03 -13.53
CA GLY A 494 -8.23 -14.92 -12.63
C GLY A 494 -9.44 -14.50 -11.80
N GLY A 495 -9.20 -14.08 -10.56
CA GLY A 495 -10.24 -13.73 -9.59
C GLY A 495 -10.68 -12.26 -9.64
N GLU A 496 -11.59 -11.91 -8.74
CA GLU A 496 -12.28 -10.62 -8.68
C GLU A 496 -11.34 -9.48 -8.25
N ARG A 497 -10.43 -9.71 -7.30
CA ARG A 497 -9.49 -8.69 -6.78
C ARG A 497 -8.03 -8.98 -7.17
N TYR A 498 -7.55 -10.22 -7.03
CA TYR A 498 -6.15 -10.62 -7.30
C TYR A 498 -6.04 -11.90 -8.16
N ASN A 499 -4.82 -12.45 -8.38
CA ASN A 499 -4.53 -13.57 -9.29
C ASN A 499 -4.94 -13.34 -10.76
N LYS A 500 -4.78 -12.10 -11.26
CA LYS A 500 -5.13 -11.69 -12.64
C LYS A 500 -3.96 -11.74 -13.61
N ASP A 501 -2.75 -11.77 -13.06
CA ASP A 501 -1.53 -12.25 -13.69
C ASP A 501 -1.72 -13.65 -14.26
N LYS A 502 -1.09 -13.94 -15.39
CA LYS A 502 -1.28 -15.23 -16.09
C LYS A 502 -0.17 -16.23 -15.86
N GLY A 503 0.96 -15.80 -15.31
CA GLY A 503 2.23 -16.50 -15.41
C GLY A 503 2.87 -16.37 -16.79
N VAL A 504 4.18 -16.18 -16.83
CA VAL A 504 4.99 -16.03 -18.06
C VAL A 504 5.36 -17.41 -18.59
N PHE A 505 5.94 -18.25 -17.75
CA PHE A 505 6.40 -19.61 -18.05
C PHE A 505 5.49 -20.67 -17.42
N TYR A 506 4.73 -20.29 -16.40
CA TYR A 506 3.72 -21.10 -15.74
C TYR A 506 2.30 -20.60 -16.02
N LYS A 507 1.31 -21.39 -15.59
CA LYS A 507 -0.11 -21.01 -15.53
C LYS A 507 -0.82 -21.72 -14.38
N ARG A 508 -1.84 -21.09 -13.83
CA ARG A 508 -2.83 -21.74 -12.95
C ARG A 508 -3.84 -22.50 -13.81
N VAL A 509 -4.14 -23.75 -13.46
CA VAL A 509 -5.18 -24.59 -14.09
C VAL A 509 -6.12 -25.17 -13.03
N ARG A 510 -7.36 -25.49 -13.42
CA ARG A 510 -8.26 -26.32 -12.62
C ARG A 510 -8.84 -27.48 -13.44
N GLY A 511 -9.01 -28.61 -12.77
CA GLY A 511 -9.88 -29.72 -13.21
C GLY A 511 -10.98 -29.97 -12.18
N PHE A 512 -11.87 -30.92 -12.47
CA PHE A 512 -12.96 -31.31 -11.56
C PHE A 512 -13.02 -32.83 -11.44
N VAL A 513 -12.93 -33.34 -10.21
CA VAL A 513 -13.33 -34.71 -9.90
C VAL A 513 -14.84 -34.77 -9.85
N VAL A 514 -15.43 -35.85 -10.39
CA VAL A 514 -16.88 -36.07 -10.36
C VAL A 514 -17.26 -37.47 -9.88
N GLY A 515 -18.41 -37.55 -9.21
CA GLY A 515 -19.08 -38.80 -8.83
C GLY A 515 -18.63 -39.41 -7.49
N THR A 516 -18.18 -38.58 -6.55
CA THR A 516 -17.83 -38.96 -5.18
C THR A 516 -19.05 -39.21 -4.29
N LYS A 517 -18.81 -39.80 -3.12
CA LYS A 517 -19.75 -39.97 -2.01
C LYS A 517 -19.02 -39.76 -0.69
N PRO A 518 -19.72 -39.42 0.42
CA PRO A 518 -19.10 -39.34 1.73
C PRO A 518 -18.42 -40.68 2.09
N THR A 519 -17.25 -40.60 2.73
CA THR A 519 -16.28 -41.68 3.01
C THR A 519 -15.43 -42.18 1.83
N ASP A 520 -15.69 -41.77 0.58
CA ASP A 520 -14.81 -42.11 -0.54
C ASP A 520 -13.42 -41.46 -0.37
N LYS A 521 -12.37 -42.22 -0.66
CA LYS A 521 -10.99 -41.70 -0.77
C LYS A 521 -10.63 -41.51 -2.23
N VAL A 522 -10.20 -40.30 -2.59
CA VAL A 522 -9.82 -39.93 -3.95
C VAL A 522 -8.33 -39.66 -4.01
N GLU A 523 -7.62 -40.46 -4.79
CA GLU A 523 -6.25 -40.17 -5.21
C GLU A 523 -6.31 -39.29 -6.47
N ALA A 524 -5.66 -38.13 -6.49
CA ALA A 524 -5.71 -37.15 -7.57
C ALA A 524 -4.31 -36.62 -7.95
N TRP A 525 -4.08 -36.42 -9.25
CA TRP A 525 -2.82 -35.91 -9.79
C TRP A 525 -2.98 -35.32 -11.21
N PHE A 526 -2.04 -34.49 -11.65
CA PHE A 526 -2.03 -33.90 -12.98
C PHE A 526 -1.02 -34.58 -13.90
N SER A 527 -1.25 -34.50 -15.21
CA SER A 527 -0.37 -35.08 -16.24
C SER A 527 -0.22 -34.15 -17.43
N GLY A 528 1.00 -34.00 -17.94
CA GLY A 528 1.33 -33.19 -19.10
C GLY A 528 2.80 -33.31 -19.48
N GLY A 529 3.16 -33.07 -20.74
CA GLY A 529 4.56 -33.12 -21.19
C GLY A 529 5.30 -34.47 -20.95
N GLY A 530 4.56 -35.57 -20.80
CA GLY A 530 5.13 -36.88 -20.44
C GLY A 530 5.51 -37.05 -18.95
N GLN A 531 5.08 -36.11 -18.09
CA GLN A 531 5.30 -36.12 -16.65
C GLN A 531 3.94 -36.14 -15.92
N ASP A 532 3.93 -36.77 -14.76
CA ASP A 532 2.83 -36.72 -13.79
C ASP A 532 3.28 -35.85 -12.59
N SER A 533 2.33 -35.19 -11.91
CA SER A 533 2.59 -34.47 -10.66
C SER A 533 2.82 -35.43 -9.50
N GLU A 534 3.14 -34.91 -8.31
CA GLU A 534 2.89 -35.66 -7.09
C GLU A 534 1.40 -36.04 -7.00
N HIS A 535 1.11 -37.23 -6.48
CA HIS A 535 -0.24 -37.69 -6.20
C HIS A 535 -0.60 -37.28 -4.76
N PHE A 536 -1.75 -36.65 -4.56
CA PHE A 536 -2.32 -36.43 -3.22
C PHE A 536 -3.60 -37.25 -3.05
N THR A 537 -4.05 -37.44 -1.81
CA THR A 537 -5.29 -38.16 -1.51
C THR A 537 -6.14 -37.36 -0.54
N TYR A 538 -7.40 -37.13 -0.90
CA TYR A 538 -8.40 -36.50 -0.03
C TYR A 538 -9.53 -37.48 0.29
N THR A 539 -10.30 -37.19 1.35
CA THR A 539 -11.53 -37.92 1.69
C THR A 539 -12.73 -37.02 1.42
N ALA A 540 -13.76 -37.53 0.74
CA ALA A 540 -15.04 -36.86 0.64
C ALA A 540 -15.78 -36.98 1.99
N VAL A 541 -16.10 -35.84 2.59
CA VAL A 541 -16.70 -35.73 3.94
C VAL A 541 -18.18 -35.37 3.84
N SER A 542 -18.52 -34.39 3.00
CA SER A 542 -19.89 -33.95 2.75
C SER A 542 -20.20 -34.02 1.26
N GLU A 543 -21.48 -34.20 0.94
CA GLU A 543 -22.05 -34.11 -0.40
C GLU A 543 -23.32 -33.24 -0.34
N THR A 544 -23.19 -32.11 0.35
CA THR A 544 -24.31 -31.28 0.77
C THR A 544 -24.95 -30.49 -0.39
N THR A 545 -26.18 -30.05 -0.14
CA THR A 545 -26.85 -29.00 -0.93
C THR A 545 -27.04 -27.71 -0.12
N ASN A 546 -26.47 -27.64 1.09
CA ASN A 546 -26.55 -26.48 1.94
C ASN A 546 -25.64 -25.37 1.37
N PRO A 547 -26.16 -24.15 1.15
CA PRO A 547 -25.42 -23.10 0.43
C PRO A 547 -24.47 -22.27 1.31
N VAL A 548 -24.40 -22.56 2.62
CA VAL A 548 -23.63 -21.79 3.61
C VAL A 548 -22.74 -22.72 4.43
N LEU A 549 -21.52 -22.28 4.72
CA LEU A 549 -20.65 -22.87 5.74
C LEU A 549 -20.63 -21.98 6.98
N LEU A 550 -20.88 -22.54 8.15
CA LEU A 550 -20.53 -21.91 9.43
C LEU A 550 -19.10 -22.34 9.80
N LEU A 551 -18.16 -21.39 9.70
CA LEU A 551 -16.76 -21.56 10.07
C LEU A 551 -16.57 -21.13 11.52
N ALA A 552 -16.43 -22.10 12.41
CA ALA A 552 -16.07 -21.90 13.80
C ALA A 552 -14.54 -21.78 13.90
N ASN A 553 -14.08 -20.55 14.10
CA ASN A 553 -12.69 -20.21 14.40
C ASN A 553 -12.66 -19.75 15.86
N GLU A 554 -12.79 -20.69 16.78
CA GLU A 554 -12.70 -20.42 18.20
C GLU A 554 -11.53 -21.28 18.70
N ASP A 555 -10.41 -20.66 19.07
CA ASP A 555 -9.13 -21.29 19.38
C ASP A 555 -9.16 -21.93 20.79
N TYR A 556 -10.09 -22.86 20.98
CA TYR A 556 -10.41 -23.47 22.25
C TYR A 556 -9.39 -24.53 22.70
N SER A 557 -8.52 -25.00 21.81
CA SER A 557 -7.38 -25.86 22.14
C SER A 557 -6.06 -25.08 22.35
N GLY A 558 -5.99 -23.83 21.91
CA GLY A 558 -4.85 -22.94 22.09
C GLY A 558 -4.80 -22.26 23.46
N LYS A 559 -4.32 -21.01 23.48
CA LYS A 559 -4.01 -20.29 24.75
C LYS A 559 -4.64 -18.91 24.90
N VAL A 560 -5.33 -18.37 23.89
CA VAL A 560 -5.79 -16.97 23.92
C VAL A 560 -7.16 -16.77 23.23
N PRO A 561 -8.28 -17.06 23.91
CA PRO A 561 -8.42 -17.33 25.34
C PRO A 561 -7.89 -18.71 25.77
N ASN A 562 -7.55 -18.86 27.05
CA ASN A 562 -7.22 -20.16 27.63
C ASN A 562 -8.53 -20.90 28.01
N ALA A 563 -9.18 -21.51 27.02
CA ALA A 563 -10.41 -22.29 27.19
C ALA A 563 -10.14 -23.73 27.71
N ASP A 564 -11.21 -24.50 27.89
CA ASP A 564 -11.15 -25.95 28.11
C ASP A 564 -11.33 -26.68 26.77
N PRO A 565 -10.33 -27.43 26.27
CA PRO A 565 -10.43 -28.16 25.01
C PRO A 565 -11.55 -29.21 24.97
N ALA A 566 -12.07 -29.64 26.13
CA ALA A 566 -13.19 -30.57 26.24
C ALA A 566 -14.57 -29.88 26.17
N ALA A 567 -14.64 -28.56 26.31
CA ALA A 567 -15.89 -27.79 26.17
C ALA A 567 -16.24 -27.53 24.69
N GLY A 568 -15.24 -27.45 23.82
CA GLY A 568 -15.41 -27.04 22.43
C GLY A 568 -15.72 -25.54 22.28
N PRO A 569 -16.25 -25.10 21.13
CA PRO A 569 -16.54 -23.70 20.87
C PRO A 569 -17.78 -23.23 21.65
N ALA A 570 -17.62 -22.20 22.49
CA ALA A 570 -18.66 -21.70 23.37
C ALA A 570 -19.82 -21.01 22.62
N TYR A 571 -19.55 -20.41 21.45
CA TYR A 571 -20.54 -19.61 20.72
C TYR A 571 -21.16 -20.29 19.49
N LEU A 572 -20.69 -21.48 19.11
CA LEU A 572 -21.15 -22.19 17.91
C LEU A 572 -22.69 -22.33 17.85
N ASP A 573 -23.33 -22.75 18.94
CA ASP A 573 -24.78 -22.95 18.99
C ASP A 573 -25.58 -21.63 18.90
N THR A 574 -24.97 -20.49 19.26
CA THR A 574 -25.56 -19.16 19.03
C THR A 574 -25.64 -18.84 17.52
N TYR A 575 -24.58 -19.13 16.77
CA TYR A 575 -24.55 -18.88 15.33
C TYR A 575 -25.45 -19.86 14.55
N LYS A 576 -25.51 -21.14 14.97
CA LYS A 576 -26.49 -22.13 14.47
C LYS A 576 -27.93 -21.62 14.60
N ALA A 577 -28.34 -21.27 15.83
CA ALA A 577 -29.70 -20.81 16.11
C ALA A 577 -30.09 -19.56 15.31
N ALA A 578 -29.15 -18.66 15.04
CA ALA A 578 -29.39 -17.47 14.22
C ALA A 578 -29.53 -17.80 12.71
N LEU A 579 -28.81 -18.80 12.20
CA LEU A 579 -28.97 -19.31 10.82
C LEU A 579 -30.30 -20.05 10.64
N ASP A 580 -30.69 -20.85 11.63
CA ASP A 580 -32.00 -21.51 11.66
C ASP A 580 -33.15 -20.49 11.72
N ALA A 581 -33.00 -19.42 12.51
CA ALA A 581 -33.94 -18.29 12.56
C ALA A 581 -33.96 -17.45 11.25
N ALA A 582 -32.84 -17.36 10.54
CA ALA A 582 -32.78 -16.79 9.19
C ALA A 582 -33.45 -17.70 8.12
N GLY A 583 -33.68 -18.98 8.44
CA GLY A 583 -34.28 -19.98 7.56
C GLY A 583 -33.29 -20.55 6.54
N VAL A 584 -32.00 -20.52 6.85
CA VAL A 584 -30.90 -20.86 5.93
C VAL A 584 -30.21 -22.13 6.39
N LYS A 585 -30.01 -23.09 5.48
CA LYS A 585 -29.28 -24.32 5.80
C LYS A 585 -27.77 -24.13 5.70
N TYR A 586 -27.04 -24.80 6.58
CA TYR A 586 -25.59 -24.71 6.70
C TYR A 586 -24.98 -26.10 6.97
N ASP A 587 -23.73 -26.29 6.56
CA ASP A 587 -22.82 -27.25 7.18
C ASP A 587 -21.91 -26.49 8.18
N VAL A 588 -21.15 -27.20 9.02
CA VAL A 588 -20.20 -26.59 9.98
C VAL A 588 -18.79 -27.09 9.68
N TYR A 589 -17.81 -26.18 9.70
CA TYR A 589 -16.39 -26.51 9.81
C TYR A 589 -15.84 -25.89 11.09
N ASP A 590 -15.31 -26.73 11.96
CA ASP A 590 -14.69 -26.35 13.23
C ASP A 590 -13.18 -26.58 13.08
N ILE A 591 -12.39 -25.51 13.17
CA ILE A 591 -10.95 -25.54 12.84
C ILE A 591 -10.18 -26.43 13.83
N ASP A 592 -10.52 -26.39 15.11
CA ASP A 592 -9.82 -27.12 16.16
C ASP A 592 -10.26 -28.59 16.18
N LEU A 593 -11.55 -28.89 15.97
CA LEU A 593 -12.03 -30.25 15.76
C LEU A 593 -11.48 -30.89 14.45
N ALA A 594 -11.21 -30.08 13.43
CA ALA A 594 -10.50 -30.49 12.21
C ALA A 594 -8.99 -30.71 12.41
N GLY A 595 -8.47 -30.52 13.63
CA GLY A 595 -7.07 -30.74 13.97
C GLY A 595 -6.16 -29.51 13.72
N ARG A 596 -6.70 -28.30 13.91
CA ARG A 596 -6.02 -27.01 13.66
C ARG A 596 -5.64 -26.79 12.19
N VAL A 597 -6.57 -27.11 11.29
CA VAL A 597 -6.36 -27.04 9.83
C VAL A 597 -7.30 -26.00 9.22
N ALA A 598 -6.74 -24.99 8.55
CA ALA A 598 -7.51 -24.01 7.79
C ALA A 598 -8.40 -24.69 6.72
N PRO A 599 -9.67 -24.25 6.54
CA PRO A 599 -10.57 -24.83 5.55
C PRO A 599 -10.14 -24.44 4.14
N ASN A 600 -9.47 -25.35 3.41
CA ASN A 600 -8.94 -25.04 2.08
C ASN A 600 -10.01 -24.52 1.10
N ALA A 601 -9.67 -23.51 0.30
CA ALA A 601 -10.58 -22.83 -0.60
C ALA A 601 -11.21 -23.77 -1.63
N LEU A 602 -10.45 -24.74 -2.16
CA LEU A 602 -10.98 -25.72 -3.12
C LEU A 602 -11.67 -26.90 -2.43
N GLY A 603 -11.03 -27.53 -1.44
CA GLY A 603 -11.55 -28.71 -0.74
C GLY A 603 -12.81 -28.44 0.08
N VAL A 604 -12.90 -27.25 0.70
CA VAL A 604 -13.95 -26.90 1.66
C VAL A 604 -14.78 -25.71 1.19
N LEU A 605 -14.21 -24.50 1.08
CA LEU A 605 -15.00 -23.27 1.03
C LEU A 605 -15.80 -23.11 -0.27
N SER A 606 -15.21 -23.46 -1.42
CA SER A 606 -15.84 -23.27 -2.74
C SER A 606 -17.07 -24.15 -3.02
N HIS A 607 -17.43 -25.06 -2.10
CA HIS A 607 -18.69 -25.81 -2.13
C HIS A 607 -19.91 -25.03 -1.62
N TYR A 608 -19.66 -23.88 -1.00
CA TYR A 608 -20.66 -22.98 -0.45
C TYR A 608 -20.68 -21.67 -1.25
N SER A 609 -21.79 -20.93 -1.21
CA SER A 609 -21.81 -19.57 -1.77
C SER A 609 -21.56 -18.51 -0.69
N HIS A 610 -21.76 -18.86 0.58
CA HIS A 610 -21.48 -17.99 1.73
C HIS A 610 -20.68 -18.74 2.80
N VAL A 611 -19.77 -18.03 3.45
CA VAL A 611 -19.11 -18.42 4.70
C VAL A 611 -19.55 -17.45 5.78
N ILE A 612 -19.98 -17.99 6.93
CA ILE A 612 -20.13 -17.24 8.17
C ILE A 612 -18.91 -17.59 9.01
N TRP A 613 -17.92 -16.71 9.04
CA TRP A 613 -16.72 -16.86 9.86
C TRP A 613 -16.98 -16.14 11.18
N TYR A 614 -16.92 -16.86 12.29
CA TYR A 614 -16.95 -16.22 13.61
C TYR A 614 -15.69 -16.57 14.41
N SER A 615 -15.11 -15.56 15.06
CA SER A 615 -13.87 -15.70 15.86
C SER A 615 -14.11 -16.04 17.34
N GLY A 616 -15.36 -15.97 17.80
CA GLY A 616 -15.70 -16.00 19.23
C GLY A 616 -14.85 -15.00 20.03
N ASP A 617 -14.34 -15.45 21.18
CA ASP A 617 -13.45 -14.69 22.07
C ASP A 617 -12.03 -14.46 21.50
N ASP A 618 -11.60 -15.13 20.42
CA ASP A 618 -10.20 -15.20 19.93
C ASP A 618 -9.49 -13.85 19.86
N LEU A 619 -8.60 -13.59 20.82
CA LEU A 619 -7.74 -12.40 20.82
C LEU A 619 -6.62 -12.55 19.78
N VAL A 620 -5.95 -13.70 19.79
CA VAL A 620 -4.96 -14.13 18.78
C VAL A 620 -4.92 -15.65 18.71
N THR A 621 -5.00 -16.21 17.51
CA THR A 621 -4.78 -17.66 17.31
C THR A 621 -3.34 -18.01 17.71
N ARG A 622 -3.17 -18.95 18.66
CA ARG A 622 -1.87 -19.34 19.23
C ARG A 622 -1.90 -20.82 19.62
N ALA A 623 -1.03 -21.61 18.98
CA ALA A 623 -0.98 -23.06 19.13
C ALA A 623 -0.86 -23.59 20.57
N PRO A 624 -1.37 -24.80 20.88
CA PRO A 624 -1.49 -25.35 22.24
C PRO A 624 -0.17 -25.45 23.01
N ASN A 625 0.97 -25.59 22.33
CA ASN A 625 2.28 -25.64 23.00
C ASN A 625 3.00 -24.28 23.07
N ALA A 626 2.61 -23.28 22.27
CA ALA A 626 3.38 -22.04 22.07
C ALA A 626 3.64 -21.24 23.36
N PRO A 627 4.88 -20.86 23.68
CA PRO A 627 5.20 -20.02 24.84
C PRO A 627 4.51 -18.65 24.83
N GLY A 628 4.22 -18.12 26.01
CA GLY A 628 3.62 -16.79 26.17
C GLY A 628 4.50 -15.69 25.59
N GLY A 629 3.87 -14.72 24.91
CA GLY A 629 4.58 -13.65 24.19
C GLY A 629 5.09 -14.07 22.80
N SER A 630 4.73 -15.25 22.29
CA SER A 630 4.87 -15.54 20.86
C SER A 630 4.01 -14.58 20.01
N GLY A 631 4.38 -14.44 18.74
CA GLY A 631 3.48 -13.96 17.70
C GLY A 631 2.23 -14.84 17.52
N ILE A 632 1.42 -14.52 16.51
CA ILE A 632 0.29 -15.37 16.13
C ILE A 632 0.79 -16.65 15.44
N ASP A 633 -0.05 -17.67 15.48
CA ASP A 633 0.20 -18.89 14.74
C ASP A 633 -0.04 -18.72 13.23
N ARG A 634 0.74 -19.42 12.40
CA ARG A 634 0.57 -19.49 10.94
C ARG A 634 -0.88 -19.83 10.53
N LEU A 635 -1.61 -20.62 11.33
CA LEU A 635 -3.02 -20.94 11.13
C LEU A 635 -3.95 -19.73 10.95
N ALA A 636 -3.70 -18.60 11.63
CA ALA A 636 -4.50 -17.39 11.45
C ALA A 636 -4.34 -16.82 10.04
N VAL A 637 -3.11 -16.80 9.54
CA VAL A 637 -2.76 -16.29 8.20
C VAL A 637 -3.21 -17.27 7.12
N ASP A 638 -3.10 -18.58 7.34
CA ASP A 638 -3.64 -19.59 6.42
C ASP A 638 -5.17 -19.54 6.33
N THR A 639 -5.86 -19.39 7.46
CA THR A 639 -7.32 -19.22 7.47
C THR A 639 -7.74 -17.92 6.78
N GLN A 640 -7.01 -16.82 7.00
CA GLN A 640 -7.19 -15.58 6.25
C GLN A 640 -7.00 -15.80 4.75
N ASN A 641 -5.91 -16.46 4.34
CA ASN A 641 -5.57 -16.68 2.94
C ASN A 641 -6.60 -17.55 2.21
N GLU A 642 -7.07 -18.64 2.82
CA GLU A 642 -8.07 -19.52 2.21
C GLU A 642 -9.45 -18.82 2.08
N VAL A 643 -9.85 -18.01 3.08
CA VAL A 643 -11.06 -17.17 2.99
C VAL A 643 -10.89 -16.04 1.95
N ARG A 644 -9.69 -15.47 1.83
CA ARG A 644 -9.32 -14.47 0.81
C ARG A 644 -9.40 -15.04 -0.61
N ASP A 645 -9.00 -16.29 -0.81
CA ASP A 645 -9.10 -16.98 -2.09
C ASP A 645 -10.54 -17.38 -2.45
N PHE A 646 -11.32 -17.83 -1.47
CA PHE A 646 -12.75 -18.03 -1.62
C PHE A 646 -13.49 -16.74 -2.03
N LEU A 647 -13.18 -15.60 -1.39
CA LEU A 647 -13.70 -14.29 -1.80
C LEU A 647 -13.20 -13.88 -3.19
N ASN A 648 -11.94 -14.18 -3.55
CA ASN A 648 -11.39 -13.86 -4.86
C ASN A 648 -12.07 -14.63 -6.01
N ASP A 649 -12.62 -15.82 -5.72
CA ASP A 649 -13.44 -16.60 -6.66
C ASP A 649 -14.92 -16.16 -6.73
N GLY A 650 -15.32 -15.13 -5.97
CA GLY A 650 -16.68 -14.59 -5.92
C GLY A 650 -17.57 -15.18 -4.83
N GLY A 651 -16.97 -15.81 -3.81
CA GLY A 651 -17.64 -16.19 -2.57
C GLY A 651 -18.13 -14.99 -1.76
N LYS A 652 -18.91 -15.25 -0.70
CA LYS A 652 -19.50 -14.22 0.18
C LYS A 652 -19.17 -14.48 1.65
N LEU A 653 -18.82 -13.45 2.41
CA LEU A 653 -18.39 -13.58 3.80
C LEU A 653 -19.25 -12.72 4.74
N PHE A 654 -19.72 -13.31 5.84
CA PHE A 654 -20.02 -12.55 7.05
C PHE A 654 -18.94 -12.89 8.09
N TYR A 655 -18.15 -11.90 8.49
CA TYR A 655 -17.14 -12.01 9.55
C TYR A 655 -17.63 -11.32 10.82
N SER A 656 -17.57 -12.03 11.94
CA SER A 656 -18.12 -11.61 13.23
C SER A 656 -17.37 -12.26 14.40
N GLY A 657 -17.76 -11.92 15.62
CA GLY A 657 -17.13 -12.36 16.85
C GLY A 657 -16.52 -11.18 17.61
N LYS A 658 -16.48 -11.29 18.93
CA LYS A 658 -16.00 -10.26 19.86
C LYS A 658 -14.68 -9.59 19.44
N ASN A 659 -13.64 -10.38 19.18
CA ASN A 659 -12.32 -9.87 18.78
C ASN A 659 -12.09 -9.90 17.25
N ALA A 660 -13.13 -10.06 16.42
CA ALA A 660 -12.99 -10.25 14.97
C ALA A 660 -12.13 -9.15 14.30
N GLY A 661 -11.14 -9.57 13.52
CA GLY A 661 -10.17 -8.74 12.80
C GLY A 661 -9.01 -8.21 13.64
N ARG A 662 -9.06 -8.34 14.98
CA ARG A 662 -8.07 -7.75 15.89
C ARG A 662 -6.64 -8.25 15.63
N GLN A 663 -6.49 -9.56 15.44
CA GLN A 663 -5.19 -10.18 15.18
C GLN A 663 -4.51 -9.77 13.85
N PHE A 664 -5.25 -9.11 12.96
CA PHE A 664 -4.75 -8.56 11.69
C PHE A 664 -4.46 -7.05 11.78
N ALA A 665 -5.14 -6.32 12.69
CA ALA A 665 -5.05 -4.87 12.83
C ALA A 665 -4.01 -4.36 13.86
N GLU A 666 -3.60 -5.18 14.84
CA GLU A 666 -2.71 -4.74 15.95
C GLU A 666 -1.20 -4.99 15.69
N GLY A 667 -0.80 -5.25 14.44
CA GLY A 667 0.62 -5.33 14.04
C GLY A 667 1.38 -6.53 14.62
N TYR A 668 0.69 -7.64 14.91
CA TYR A 668 1.33 -8.88 15.36
C TYR A 668 2.25 -9.48 14.28
N THR A 669 3.17 -10.36 14.69
CA THR A 669 4.10 -11.05 13.79
C THR A 669 3.81 -12.54 13.67
N TYR A 670 4.18 -13.15 12.54
CA TYR A 670 4.13 -14.59 12.29
C TYR A 670 5.36 -15.05 11.49
N ASN A 671 5.63 -16.36 11.50
CA ASN A 671 6.72 -16.94 10.73
C ASN A 671 6.14 -17.57 9.46
N PRO A 672 6.40 -17.03 8.26
CA PRO A 672 5.84 -17.55 7.03
C PRO A 672 6.43 -18.92 6.65
N PHE A 673 7.59 -19.29 7.25
CA PHE A 673 8.24 -20.59 7.10
C PHE A 673 7.97 -21.52 8.30
N GLN A 674 6.86 -21.37 9.01
CA GLN A 674 6.44 -22.27 10.09
C GLN A 674 6.06 -23.65 9.53
N VAL A 675 7.04 -24.54 9.42
CA VAL A 675 6.88 -25.92 8.91
C VAL A 675 6.74 -26.98 10.01
N GLU A 676 7.12 -26.67 11.25
CA GLU A 676 7.04 -27.58 12.40
C GLU A 676 6.55 -26.86 13.67
N GLU A 677 5.87 -27.61 14.55
CA GLU A 677 5.34 -27.10 15.81
C GLU A 677 6.48 -26.66 16.74
N GLY A 678 6.60 -25.35 17.01
CA GLY A 678 7.69 -24.78 17.81
C GLY A 678 8.44 -23.62 17.17
N THR A 679 8.37 -23.44 15.85
CA THR A 679 9.12 -22.38 15.12
C THR A 679 8.47 -20.99 15.19
N TYR A 680 7.82 -20.66 16.31
CA TYR A 680 7.01 -19.44 16.49
C TYR A 680 7.85 -18.16 16.52
N CYS A 681 7.21 -17.02 16.27
CA CYS A 681 7.87 -15.73 16.40
C CYS A 681 8.14 -15.35 17.85
N GLN A 682 9.41 -15.44 18.21
CA GLN A 682 10.00 -15.07 19.50
C GLN A 682 11.39 -14.48 19.24
N ASN A 683 11.88 -13.64 20.16
CA ASN A 683 13.30 -13.27 20.32
C ASN A 683 14.07 -12.97 19.02
N ALA A 684 13.58 -12.02 18.22
CA ALA A 684 14.26 -11.50 17.03
C ALA A 684 14.65 -12.55 15.96
N ASN A 685 13.86 -13.63 15.84
CA ASN A 685 13.96 -14.57 14.71
C ASN A 685 13.91 -13.78 13.38
N PRO A 686 14.96 -13.85 12.52
CA PRO A 686 15.03 -13.05 11.30
C PRO A 686 14.01 -13.43 10.22
N THR A 687 13.32 -14.57 10.34
CA THR A 687 12.27 -14.96 9.39
C THR A 687 10.89 -14.41 9.75
N CYS A 688 10.74 -13.71 10.89
CA CYS A 688 9.44 -13.22 11.35
C CYS A 688 9.06 -11.88 10.73
N ILE A 689 7.89 -11.86 10.10
CA ILE A 689 7.31 -10.68 9.44
C ILE A 689 6.05 -10.22 10.18
N ALA A 690 5.70 -8.94 10.03
CA ALA A 690 4.45 -8.39 10.56
C ALA A 690 3.27 -8.75 9.66
N VAL A 691 2.11 -8.99 10.26
CA VAL A 691 0.83 -9.03 9.53
C VAL A 691 0.48 -7.60 9.11
N GLN A 692 0.00 -7.45 7.87
CA GLN A 692 -0.43 -6.17 7.30
C GLN A 692 -1.96 -6.12 7.18
N ASP A 693 -2.55 -4.93 7.04
CA ASP A 693 -4.02 -4.75 7.04
C ASP A 693 -4.69 -5.06 5.67
N ASP A 694 -3.99 -5.77 4.77
CA ASP A 694 -4.45 -6.08 3.40
C ASP A 694 -5.82 -6.75 3.40
N PHE A 695 -6.10 -7.59 4.40
CA PHE A 695 -7.38 -8.27 4.48
C PHE A 695 -8.53 -7.35 4.91
N LEU A 696 -8.37 -6.56 5.99
CA LEU A 696 -9.46 -5.69 6.44
C LEU A 696 -9.72 -4.58 5.42
N GLN A 697 -8.67 -3.96 4.88
CA GLN A 697 -8.79 -2.89 3.89
C GLN A 697 -9.22 -3.40 2.51
N TYR A 698 -8.53 -4.40 1.94
CA TYR A 698 -8.80 -4.81 0.55
C TYR A 698 -10.00 -5.74 0.38
N TRP A 699 -10.53 -6.35 1.46
CA TRP A 699 -11.63 -7.33 1.39
C TRP A 699 -12.82 -7.00 2.29
N LEU A 700 -12.59 -6.59 3.54
CA LEU A 700 -13.69 -6.25 4.44
C LEU A 700 -14.15 -4.79 4.29
N GLY A 701 -13.35 -3.95 3.63
CA GLY A 701 -13.65 -2.53 3.41
C GLY A 701 -13.47 -1.65 4.65
N ALA A 702 -12.75 -2.13 5.67
CA ALA A 702 -12.41 -1.38 6.88
C ALA A 702 -10.96 -0.90 6.81
N TYR A 703 -10.73 0.41 6.87
CA TYR A 703 -9.40 1.03 6.78
C TYR A 703 -8.70 1.17 8.14
N ARG A 704 -9.46 1.14 9.23
CA ARG A 704 -8.94 1.14 10.61
C ARG A 704 -9.98 0.49 11.52
N ARG A 705 -9.53 -0.42 12.39
CA ARG A 705 -10.32 -0.98 13.51
C ARG A 705 -9.92 -0.25 14.79
N VAL A 706 -10.89 0.35 15.48
CA VAL A 706 -10.67 1.09 16.74
C VAL A 706 -11.39 0.35 17.88
N LEU A 707 -10.62 -0.31 18.74
CA LEU A 707 -11.11 -1.06 19.90
C LEU A 707 -11.78 -0.14 20.93
N GLY A 708 -12.81 -0.61 21.63
CA GLY A 708 -13.60 0.17 22.60
C GLY A 708 -14.51 1.22 21.97
N GLY A 709 -14.46 1.41 20.64
CA GLY A 709 -15.17 2.49 19.95
C GLY A 709 -16.69 2.46 20.08
N GLY A 710 -17.30 1.34 20.47
CA GLY A 710 -18.72 1.17 20.74
C GLY A 710 -19.13 1.27 22.21
N GLU A 711 -18.23 1.65 23.11
CA GLU A 711 -18.47 1.72 24.56
C GLU A 711 -18.53 3.15 25.11
N ASN A 712 -19.26 3.33 26.20
CA ASN A 712 -19.24 4.54 27.01
C ASN A 712 -17.98 4.55 27.90
N ALA A 713 -17.08 5.52 27.70
CA ALA A 713 -15.81 5.59 28.46
C ALA A 713 -15.99 5.82 29.97
N ALA A 714 -17.17 6.24 30.45
CA ALA A 714 -17.43 6.48 31.86
C ALA A 714 -17.73 5.20 32.68
N ASP A 715 -18.27 4.16 32.05
CA ASP A 715 -18.74 2.93 32.73
C ASP A 715 -18.52 1.61 31.94
N GLY A 716 -18.00 1.67 30.71
CA GLY A 716 -17.81 0.52 29.83
C GLY A 716 -19.09 0.02 29.15
N ALA A 717 -20.25 0.68 29.33
CA ALA A 717 -21.49 0.19 28.74
C ALA A 717 -21.44 0.26 27.20
N ALA A 718 -21.60 -0.89 26.54
CA ALA A 718 -21.69 -0.96 25.08
C ALA A 718 -22.99 -0.28 24.58
N PHE A 719 -22.85 0.63 23.62
CA PHE A 719 -23.99 1.31 23.00
C PHE A 719 -24.81 0.32 22.13
N PRO A 720 -26.14 0.47 22.05
CA PRO A 720 -26.95 -0.31 21.11
C PRO A 720 -26.53 -0.06 19.65
N VAL A 721 -26.68 -1.04 18.77
CA VAL A 721 -26.40 -0.90 17.34
C VAL A 721 -27.72 -0.83 16.56
N LYS A 722 -27.88 0.23 15.77
CA LYS A 722 -29.01 0.39 14.86
C LYS A 722 -28.58 0.23 13.41
N GLY A 723 -29.30 -0.60 12.65
CA GLY A 723 -29.06 -0.76 11.22
C GLY A 723 -29.66 0.39 10.42
N THR A 724 -28.84 1.01 9.56
CA THR A 724 -29.10 2.31 8.92
C THR A 724 -29.35 2.22 7.42
N THR A 725 -28.86 1.18 6.74
CA THR A 725 -28.94 1.06 5.27
C THR A 725 -29.26 -0.37 4.81
N GLY A 726 -29.59 -0.52 3.53
CA GLY A 726 -29.69 -1.83 2.86
C GLY A 726 -30.64 -2.82 3.55
N ALA A 727 -30.17 -4.05 3.73
CA ALA A 727 -30.90 -5.12 4.41
C ALA A 727 -30.94 -4.99 5.94
N PHE A 728 -30.14 -4.08 6.52
CA PHE A 728 -30.04 -3.83 7.96
C PHE A 728 -31.00 -2.73 8.43
N ASN A 729 -31.57 -1.93 7.52
CA ASN A 729 -32.46 -0.82 7.87
C ASN A 729 -33.65 -1.25 8.75
N GLY A 730 -33.71 -0.72 9.97
CA GLY A 730 -34.74 -1.05 10.97
C GLY A 730 -34.34 -2.14 11.97
N LEU A 731 -33.13 -2.70 11.84
CA LEU A 731 -32.50 -3.53 12.87
C LEU A 731 -32.15 -2.65 14.10
N ASP A 732 -32.37 -3.19 15.29
CA ASP A 732 -32.10 -2.53 16.57
C ASP A 732 -31.60 -3.59 17.56
N LEU A 733 -30.37 -3.42 18.05
CA LEU A 733 -29.59 -4.43 18.78
C LEU A 733 -29.12 -3.88 20.13
N ALA A 734 -29.66 -4.38 21.23
CA ALA A 734 -29.07 -4.17 22.55
C ALA A 734 -27.89 -5.14 22.76
N LEU A 735 -26.70 -4.62 23.08
CA LEU A 735 -25.52 -5.41 23.42
C LEU A 735 -25.41 -5.63 24.95
N ALA A 736 -24.65 -6.63 25.35
CA ALA A 736 -24.29 -6.87 26.75
C ALA A 736 -23.30 -5.81 27.27
N PRO A 737 -23.29 -5.49 28.58
CA PRO A 737 -22.25 -4.66 29.16
C PRO A 737 -20.89 -5.37 29.17
N THR A 738 -19.80 -4.61 29.16
CA THR A 738 -18.43 -5.17 29.19
C THR A 738 -18.10 -5.88 30.51
N GLY A 739 -17.14 -6.80 30.46
CA GLY A 739 -16.60 -7.49 31.64
C GLY A 739 -17.43 -8.66 32.19
N GLY A 740 -18.51 -9.07 31.50
CA GLY A 740 -19.24 -10.30 31.80
C GLY A 740 -18.70 -11.54 31.05
N ALA A 741 -19.31 -12.71 31.27
CA ALA A 741 -18.97 -13.93 30.52
C ALA A 741 -19.39 -13.89 29.02
N ASN A 742 -20.24 -12.92 28.64
CA ASN A 742 -20.55 -12.57 27.25
C ASN A 742 -20.20 -11.08 27.02
N ASP A 743 -19.05 -10.66 27.55
CA ASP A 743 -18.47 -9.32 27.41
C ASP A 743 -18.42 -8.86 25.95
N ALA A 744 -18.99 -7.70 25.64
CA ALA A 744 -19.27 -7.27 24.28
C ALA A 744 -18.06 -6.75 23.48
N SER A 745 -16.93 -6.47 24.16
CA SER A 745 -15.66 -5.89 23.63
C SER A 745 -15.75 -5.36 22.20
N THR A 746 -16.27 -4.14 22.10
CA THR A 746 -16.64 -3.52 20.83
C THR A 746 -15.42 -3.00 20.07
N ALA A 747 -15.62 -2.78 18.78
CA ALA A 747 -14.78 -1.94 17.97
C ALA A 747 -15.66 -1.11 17.03
N THR A 748 -15.21 0.09 16.69
CA THR A 748 -15.76 0.87 15.59
C THR A 748 -14.77 0.87 14.42
N MET A 749 -15.26 1.00 13.20
CA MET A 749 -14.45 0.90 11.99
C MET A 749 -14.64 2.11 11.09
N LEU A 750 -13.56 2.53 10.43
CA LEU A 750 -13.62 3.50 9.34
C LEU A 750 -13.84 2.77 8.01
N THR A 751 -14.86 3.15 7.26
CA THR A 751 -15.08 2.56 5.92
C THR A 751 -14.03 3.07 4.92
N THR A 752 -13.45 2.19 4.11
CA THR A 752 -12.28 2.51 3.27
C THR A 752 -12.60 3.59 2.22
N SER A 753 -13.77 3.52 1.60
CA SER A 753 -14.33 4.53 0.69
C SER A 753 -14.55 5.92 1.30
N SER A 754 -14.42 6.07 2.62
CA SER A 754 -14.53 7.36 3.29
C SER A 754 -13.17 7.99 3.57
N VAL A 755 -12.13 7.19 3.84
CA VAL A 755 -10.75 7.70 4.00
C VAL A 755 -10.06 7.84 2.65
N LEU A 756 -10.23 6.84 1.78
CA LEU A 756 -9.65 6.79 0.43
C LEU A 756 -10.73 7.17 -0.60
N ASP A 757 -10.71 8.42 -1.07
CA ASP A 757 -11.68 8.99 -2.04
C ASP A 757 -11.90 8.04 -3.25
N PRO A 758 -13.12 7.50 -3.46
CA PRO A 758 -13.43 6.56 -4.54
C PRO A 758 -13.26 7.09 -5.97
N THR A 759 -13.07 8.40 -6.15
CA THR A 759 -12.72 9.02 -7.43
C THR A 759 -11.23 8.92 -7.75
N THR A 760 -10.38 8.79 -6.72
CA THR A 760 -8.95 8.49 -6.79
C THR A 760 -8.70 6.98 -6.70
N TYR A 761 -9.34 6.32 -5.73
CA TYR A 761 -9.15 4.92 -5.36
C TYR A 761 -10.40 4.05 -5.65
N PRO A 762 -10.80 3.87 -6.93
CA PRO A 762 -12.07 3.25 -7.31
C PRO A 762 -12.18 1.75 -7.00
N ILE A 763 -11.15 1.13 -6.42
CA ILE A 763 -11.15 -0.28 -5.99
C ILE A 763 -11.82 -0.49 -4.62
N PHE A 764 -11.94 0.56 -3.80
CA PHE A 764 -12.62 0.53 -2.50
C PHE A 764 -14.04 1.14 -2.55
N ALA A 765 -14.51 1.49 -3.75
CA ALA A 765 -15.72 2.27 -3.99
C ALA A 765 -17.05 1.59 -3.58
N ASP A 766 -17.00 0.33 -3.15
CA ASP A 766 -18.14 -0.47 -2.70
C ASP A 766 -18.21 -0.66 -1.18
N SER A 767 -17.19 -0.24 -0.40
CA SER A 767 -17.29 -0.30 1.06
C SER A 767 -18.32 0.72 1.58
N ALA A 768 -19.16 0.33 2.53
CA ALA A 768 -20.24 1.16 3.05
C ALA A 768 -20.60 0.84 4.51
N SER A 769 -21.14 1.85 5.21
CA SER A 769 -21.73 1.72 6.54
C SER A 769 -23.15 1.14 6.46
N ALA A 770 -23.40 0.10 7.26
CA ALA A 770 -24.70 -0.54 7.39
C ALA A 770 -25.37 -0.34 8.76
N GLY A 771 -24.65 0.22 9.74
CA GLY A 771 -25.18 0.54 11.06
C GLY A 771 -24.55 1.76 11.71
N ALA A 772 -25.07 2.15 12.87
CA ALA A 772 -24.55 3.22 13.72
C ALA A 772 -24.75 2.88 15.21
N TRP A 773 -23.76 3.24 16.04
CA TRP A 773 -23.88 3.21 17.49
C TRP A 773 -24.96 4.20 17.94
N GLN A 774 -25.88 3.77 18.81
CA GLN A 774 -26.88 4.63 19.44
C GLN A 774 -26.29 5.27 20.71
N ARG A 775 -25.33 6.17 20.48
CA ARG A 775 -24.80 7.05 21.53
C ARG A 775 -25.88 8.07 21.95
N PRO A 776 -25.92 8.52 23.22
CA PRO A 776 -26.73 9.66 23.61
C PRO A 776 -26.17 10.96 23.01
N GLY A 777 -27.04 11.91 22.68
CA GLY A 777 -26.66 13.17 22.03
C GLY A 777 -26.41 13.03 20.52
N ALA A 778 -25.65 13.97 19.96
CA ALA A 778 -25.20 13.88 18.57
C ALA A 778 -24.04 12.88 18.41
N PRO A 779 -23.86 12.26 17.22
CA PRO A 779 -22.68 11.43 16.96
C PRO A 779 -21.37 12.24 17.12
N PRO A 780 -20.25 11.63 17.56
CA PRO A 780 -19.02 12.36 17.92
C PRO A 780 -18.40 13.15 16.75
N PHE A 781 -18.76 12.77 15.52
CA PHE A 781 -18.16 13.20 14.26
C PHE A 781 -19.21 13.88 13.34
N SER A 782 -20.31 14.35 13.93
CA SER A 782 -21.44 15.06 13.30
C SER A 782 -21.79 16.31 14.12
N PRO A 783 -22.41 17.35 13.56
CA PRO A 783 -22.78 18.58 14.29
C PRO A 783 -23.57 18.28 15.56
N HIS A 784 -23.25 18.98 16.64
CA HIS A 784 -23.97 18.92 17.91
C HIS A 784 -25.34 19.60 17.78
N ALA A 785 -25.34 20.78 17.17
CA ALA A 785 -26.52 21.55 16.82
C ALA A 785 -26.59 21.80 15.29
N GLY A 786 -27.74 22.27 14.82
CA GLY A 786 -27.90 22.74 13.45
C GLY A 786 -27.55 21.70 12.37
N SER A 787 -26.52 22.01 11.57
CA SER A 787 -26.08 21.29 10.37
C SER A 787 -24.61 21.57 10.01
N TRP A 788 -23.85 22.24 10.89
CA TRP A 788 -22.45 22.60 10.69
C TRP A 788 -21.66 22.57 12.01
N PHE A 789 -20.39 22.18 11.92
CA PHE A 789 -19.38 22.38 12.97
C PHE A 789 -18.14 23.04 12.38
N VAL A 790 -17.12 23.32 13.21
CA VAL A 790 -15.74 23.46 12.75
C VAL A 790 -14.87 22.31 13.28
N SER A 791 -14.03 21.73 12.43
CA SER A 791 -13.13 20.64 12.80
C SER A 791 -11.68 21.00 12.51
N ALA A 792 -10.79 20.59 13.40
CA ALA A 792 -9.36 20.71 13.18
C ALA A 792 -8.85 19.67 12.17
N GLY A 793 -9.56 18.56 11.99
CA GLY A 793 -9.02 17.33 11.38
C GLY A 793 -7.84 16.77 12.16
N ALA A 794 -7.19 15.75 11.61
CA ALA A 794 -5.95 15.18 12.15
C ALA A 794 -4.77 15.54 11.23
N ASP A 795 -3.68 16.02 11.83
CA ASP A 795 -2.39 16.28 11.17
C ASP A 795 -1.30 16.15 12.25
N ASP A 796 -0.16 15.56 11.91
CA ASP A 796 0.99 15.43 12.80
C ASP A 796 1.65 16.79 13.08
N GLY A 797 2.14 17.01 14.30
CA GLY A 797 2.98 18.17 14.65
C GLY A 797 2.31 19.53 14.49
N ALA A 798 0.98 19.61 14.57
CA ALA A 798 0.21 20.79 14.20
C ALA A 798 -0.17 21.66 15.42
N TYR A 799 -0.35 22.96 15.21
CA TYR A 799 -0.87 23.88 16.23
C TYR A 799 -2.00 24.71 15.60
N LYS A 800 -3.23 24.18 15.68
CA LYS A 800 -4.41 24.64 14.95
C LYS A 800 -5.30 25.47 15.85
N ARG A 801 -5.48 26.76 15.53
CA ARG A 801 -6.26 27.70 16.34
C ARG A 801 -7.53 28.17 15.65
N LEU A 802 -8.61 28.23 16.43
CA LEU A 802 -9.85 28.92 16.11
C LEU A 802 -9.91 30.14 17.02
N GLN A 803 -9.50 31.32 16.51
CA GLN A 803 -9.20 32.52 17.30
C GLN A 803 -10.18 33.67 17.01
N LYS A 804 -10.68 34.34 18.04
CA LYS A 804 -11.58 35.51 17.93
C LYS A 804 -11.26 36.55 19.03
N PRO A 805 -11.29 37.86 18.71
CA PRO A 805 -11.17 38.92 19.71
C PRO A 805 -12.51 39.20 20.41
N PHE A 806 -12.46 39.49 21.71
CA PHE A 806 -13.62 39.74 22.56
C PHE A 806 -13.39 40.94 23.49
N ALA A 807 -14.44 41.69 23.81
CA ALA A 807 -14.44 42.68 24.88
C ALA A 807 -15.07 42.07 26.14
N VAL A 808 -14.28 41.83 27.19
CA VAL A 808 -14.74 41.19 28.42
C VAL A 808 -15.49 42.21 29.28
N PRO A 809 -16.76 41.97 29.67
CA PRO A 809 -17.49 42.85 30.58
C PRO A 809 -16.77 43.01 31.92
N SER A 810 -16.97 44.15 32.59
CA SER A 810 -16.43 44.38 33.95
C SER A 810 -16.97 43.38 34.99
N GLY A 811 -18.14 42.79 34.75
CA GLY A 811 -18.70 41.70 35.56
C GLY A 811 -18.10 40.31 35.31
N GLY A 812 -17.26 40.14 34.27
CA GLY A 812 -16.76 38.85 33.80
C GLY A 812 -17.55 38.23 32.64
N ALA A 813 -17.08 37.06 32.22
CA ALA A 813 -17.63 36.26 31.14
C ALA A 813 -17.28 34.77 31.34
N THR A 814 -17.91 33.89 30.56
CA THR A 814 -17.58 32.47 30.39
C THR A 814 -17.47 32.18 28.89
N LEU A 815 -16.39 31.54 28.45
CA LEU A 815 -16.29 30.89 27.15
C LEU A 815 -17.09 29.58 27.22
N ASP A 816 -17.98 29.37 26.27
CA ASP A 816 -19.01 28.34 26.28
C ASP A 816 -19.05 27.68 24.91
N PHE A 817 -18.85 26.36 24.85
CA PHE A 817 -18.85 25.60 23.59
C PHE A 817 -19.06 24.11 23.85
N TRP A 818 -19.41 23.38 22.79
CA TRP A 818 -19.34 21.93 22.75
C TRP A 818 -18.09 21.49 21.99
N THR A 819 -17.47 20.40 22.46
CA THR A 819 -16.30 19.78 21.82
C THR A 819 -16.43 18.27 21.74
N SER A 820 -15.89 17.67 20.70
CA SER A 820 -15.68 16.23 20.57
C SER A 820 -14.29 16.02 20.00
N PHE A 821 -13.55 15.02 20.48
CA PHE A 821 -12.17 14.79 20.04
C PHE A 821 -11.73 13.34 20.22
N ASP A 822 -10.82 12.94 19.34
CA ASP A 822 -10.02 11.73 19.43
C ASP A 822 -8.61 12.10 18.98
N VAL A 823 -7.70 12.20 19.94
CA VAL A 823 -6.31 12.64 19.77
C VAL A 823 -5.42 11.72 20.64
N GLU A 824 -4.09 11.61 20.43
CA GLU A 824 -3.31 10.63 21.22
C GLU A 824 -3.42 10.89 22.74
N PRO A 825 -3.91 9.92 23.56
CA PRO A 825 -4.00 10.07 25.00
C PRO A 825 -2.63 10.33 25.63
N GLU A 826 -2.54 11.42 26.39
CA GLU A 826 -1.33 11.95 27.04
C GLU A 826 -0.28 12.58 26.10
N TYR A 827 -0.46 12.58 24.77
CA TYR A 827 0.51 13.14 23.81
C TYR A 827 -0.02 14.35 23.03
N ASP A 828 -1.26 14.30 22.55
CA ASP A 828 -1.97 15.41 21.90
C ASP A 828 -2.88 16.13 22.90
N PHE A 829 -3.19 17.42 22.64
CA PHE A 829 -4.02 18.20 23.55
C PHE A 829 -5.02 19.15 22.87
N VAL A 830 -6.21 19.21 23.46
CA VAL A 830 -7.28 20.17 23.16
C VAL A 830 -7.43 21.12 24.34
N PHE A 831 -7.37 22.43 24.11
CA PHE A 831 -7.45 23.46 25.15
C PHE A 831 -7.96 24.80 24.61
N ALA A 832 -8.20 25.77 25.50
CA ALA A 832 -8.46 27.16 25.11
C ALA A 832 -7.41 28.09 25.71
N GLU A 833 -6.80 28.94 24.90
CA GLU A 833 -5.79 29.95 25.25
C GLU A 833 -6.39 31.37 25.25
N ILE A 834 -5.91 32.25 26.14
CA ILE A 834 -6.36 33.65 26.26
C ILE A 834 -5.19 34.59 26.56
N HIS A 835 -5.23 35.81 26.01
CA HIS A 835 -4.40 36.94 26.41
C HIS A 835 -5.11 38.28 26.18
N THR A 836 -4.59 39.37 26.74
CA THR A 836 -5.01 40.74 26.43
C THR A 836 -4.47 41.16 25.06
N VAL A 837 -5.31 41.77 24.21
CA VAL A 837 -4.91 42.20 22.85
C VAL A 837 -3.65 43.08 22.91
N GLY A 838 -2.59 42.64 22.23
CA GLY A 838 -1.30 43.34 22.18
C GLY A 838 -0.45 43.27 23.45
N GLN A 839 -0.74 42.36 24.38
CA GLN A 839 0.10 42.01 25.53
C GLN A 839 0.56 40.55 25.46
N ASP A 840 1.55 40.22 26.28
CA ASP A 840 2.13 38.87 26.40
C ASP A 840 1.67 38.15 27.68
N ASP A 841 0.44 38.43 28.14
CA ASP A 841 -0.15 37.88 29.38
C ASP A 841 -0.97 36.59 29.11
N TRP A 842 -0.38 35.65 28.37
CA TRP A 842 -1.03 34.41 27.93
C TRP A 842 -1.22 33.38 29.06
N THR A 843 -2.41 32.76 29.14
CA THR A 843 -2.70 31.54 29.93
C THR A 843 -3.67 30.61 29.18
N THR A 844 -3.77 29.34 29.55
CA THR A 844 -4.95 28.53 29.16
C THR A 844 -6.07 28.61 30.20
N LEU A 845 -7.28 28.21 29.80
CA LEU A 845 -8.49 28.19 30.61
C LEU A 845 -8.81 26.77 31.12
N ALA A 846 -9.40 26.68 32.31
CA ALA A 846 -9.93 25.44 32.87
C ALA A 846 -11.45 25.35 32.66
N ASP A 847 -11.94 24.18 32.25
CA ASP A 847 -13.36 23.85 32.21
C ASP A 847 -13.91 23.56 33.62
N LYS A 848 -15.09 24.10 33.93
CA LYS A 848 -15.81 23.87 35.20
C LYS A 848 -16.32 22.43 35.34
N ASN A 849 -16.62 21.76 34.22
CA ASN A 849 -17.19 20.41 34.22
C ASN A 849 -16.13 19.32 34.46
N GLY A 850 -14.84 19.69 34.48
CA GLY A 850 -13.73 18.82 34.85
C GLY A 850 -13.11 18.03 33.69
N HIS A 851 -13.45 18.33 32.44
CA HIS A 851 -12.88 17.65 31.28
C HIS A 851 -11.41 18.02 31.02
N THR A 852 -10.99 19.23 31.40
CA THR A 852 -9.58 19.65 31.36
C THR A 852 -8.89 19.41 32.71
N SER A 853 -7.64 18.96 32.67
CA SER A 853 -6.76 18.88 33.84
C SER A 853 -5.50 19.71 33.63
N ASP A 854 -4.75 19.97 34.72
CA ASP A 854 -3.43 20.58 34.67
C ASP A 854 -2.30 19.58 34.34
N SER A 855 -2.65 18.34 33.95
CA SER A 855 -1.70 17.35 33.44
C SER A 855 -1.06 17.83 32.15
N VAL A 856 0.27 17.87 32.16
CA VAL A 856 1.10 18.13 30.96
C VAL A 856 1.34 16.85 30.12
N GLY A 857 0.94 15.69 30.65
CA GLY A 857 0.98 14.37 30.01
C GLY A 857 2.36 13.82 29.61
N GLN A 858 2.35 12.59 29.11
CA GLN A 858 3.52 11.87 28.59
C GLN A 858 4.23 12.59 27.43
N SER A 859 3.52 13.41 26.63
CA SER A 859 4.10 14.29 25.60
C SER A 859 5.26 15.14 26.13
N CYS A 860 5.23 15.42 27.43
CA CYS A 860 6.11 16.30 28.16
C CYS A 860 6.94 15.53 29.24
N ILE A 861 6.53 14.32 29.66
CA ILE A 861 7.10 13.59 30.81
C ILE A 861 7.91 12.33 30.43
N ALA A 862 7.83 11.82 29.19
CA ALA A 862 8.42 10.53 28.80
C ALA A 862 9.97 10.43 28.97
N GLY A 863 10.41 9.90 30.12
CA GLY A 863 11.82 9.77 30.49
C GLY A 863 12.65 8.92 29.53
N GLY A 864 13.63 9.55 28.87
CA GLY A 864 14.53 8.93 27.90
C GLY A 864 14.52 9.67 26.56
N ASN A 865 15.13 10.86 26.53
CA ASN A 865 15.23 11.77 25.38
C ASN A 865 13.91 12.35 24.83
N GLY A 866 12.74 11.93 25.32
CA GLY A 866 11.49 12.66 25.12
C GLY A 866 11.48 14.00 25.88
N SER A 867 11.08 15.14 25.33
CA SER A 867 10.38 15.35 24.07
C SER A 867 10.73 16.65 23.33
N ASN A 868 10.46 16.64 22.03
CA ASN A 868 10.37 17.82 21.16
C ASN A 868 9.06 18.61 21.31
N TRP A 869 8.19 18.31 22.29
CA TRP A 869 6.89 18.99 22.44
C TRP A 869 7.01 20.52 22.47
N GLN A 870 7.90 21.05 23.32
CA GLN A 870 8.24 22.49 23.35
C GLN A 870 9.22 22.93 22.25
N SER A 871 9.62 22.05 21.33
CA SER A 871 10.48 22.36 20.17
C SER A 871 9.68 22.47 18.88
N ILE A 872 8.59 21.69 18.76
CA ILE A 872 7.56 21.78 17.73
C ILE A 872 6.54 22.87 18.10
N HIS A 873 6.30 23.06 19.41
CA HIS A 873 5.38 24.07 19.94
C HIS A 873 6.07 24.95 20.99
N PRO A 874 7.10 25.74 20.63
CA PRO A 874 7.82 26.59 21.58
C PRO A 874 6.93 27.65 22.25
N PHE A 875 5.78 27.99 21.64
CA PHE A 875 4.76 28.84 22.23
C PHE A 875 4.13 28.25 23.51
N LEU A 876 4.15 26.93 23.72
CA LEU A 876 3.67 26.33 24.97
C LEU A 876 4.52 26.70 26.20
N ALA A 877 5.69 27.33 26.02
CA ALA A 877 6.46 27.94 27.09
C ALA A 877 5.67 29.01 27.89
N HIS A 878 4.60 29.59 27.32
CA HIS A 878 3.68 30.47 28.06
C HIS A 878 2.91 29.75 29.18
N TYR A 879 2.68 28.44 29.03
CA TYR A 879 1.82 27.63 29.91
C TYR A 879 2.56 26.54 30.67
N GLN A 880 3.69 26.06 30.12
CA GLN A 880 4.45 24.92 30.63
C GLN A 880 5.95 25.25 30.72
N THR A 881 6.62 24.93 31.84
CA THR A 881 8.08 25.10 31.98
C THR A 881 8.80 23.76 31.94
N LYS A 882 9.66 23.51 30.94
CA LYS A 882 10.47 22.29 30.83
C LYS A 882 11.48 22.17 31.98
N THR A 883 11.61 20.96 32.53
CA THR A 883 12.52 20.58 33.62
C THR A 883 13.43 19.44 33.17
N ALA A 884 14.22 18.86 34.09
CA ALA A 884 15.04 17.68 33.79
C ALA A 884 14.20 16.38 33.67
N ASP A 885 13.07 16.32 34.37
CA ASP A 885 12.22 15.13 34.52
C ASP A 885 10.88 15.26 33.77
N GLY A 886 10.70 16.34 33.01
CA GLY A 886 9.52 16.59 32.17
C GLY A 886 9.24 18.09 31.95
N CYS A 887 8.05 18.54 32.32
CA CYS A 887 7.69 19.96 32.44
C CYS A 887 6.70 20.16 33.61
N THR A 888 6.52 21.41 34.06
CA THR A 888 5.48 21.79 35.03
C THR A 888 4.30 22.48 34.34
N ASN A 889 3.13 22.47 35.00
CA ASN A 889 1.86 23.08 34.57
C ASN A 889 1.81 24.63 34.60
N THR A 890 2.96 25.30 34.66
CA THR A 890 3.06 26.78 34.72
C THR A 890 4.23 27.24 33.84
N GLY A 891 4.01 28.26 33.03
CA GLY A 891 4.98 28.79 32.06
C GLY A 891 5.45 30.22 32.39
N THR A 892 5.89 30.95 31.37
CA THR A 892 6.42 32.32 31.50
C THR A 892 5.37 33.36 31.87
N SER A 893 4.10 33.16 31.48
CA SER A 893 3.01 34.13 31.65
C SER A 893 1.77 33.56 32.34
N GLY A 894 1.52 32.25 32.22
CA GLY A 894 0.27 31.64 32.69
C GLY A 894 0.41 30.17 33.07
N LYS A 895 -0.74 29.48 33.11
CA LYS A 895 -0.86 28.07 33.51
C LYS A 895 -1.41 27.20 32.40
N TRP A 896 -1.12 25.91 32.53
CA TRP A 896 -1.63 24.84 31.69
C TRP A 896 -2.87 24.19 32.29
N ASN A 897 -3.88 24.02 31.44
CA ASN A 897 -5.08 23.21 31.59
C ASN A 897 -5.48 22.74 30.18
N ALA A 898 -5.70 21.45 29.99
CA ALA A 898 -6.05 20.85 28.71
C ALA A 898 -6.76 19.49 28.89
N ALA A 899 -7.38 19.00 27.83
CA ALA A 899 -7.84 17.61 27.71
C ALA A 899 -7.04 16.86 26.63
N THR A 900 -7.08 15.53 26.66
CA THR A 900 -6.30 14.63 25.80
C THR A 900 -7.04 13.30 25.64
N GLY A 901 -6.69 12.49 24.63
CA GLY A 901 -7.31 11.19 24.39
C GLY A 901 -8.62 11.24 23.61
N ASN A 902 -9.56 10.37 23.97
CA ASN A 902 -10.88 10.26 23.34
C ASN A 902 -11.96 10.85 24.25
N SER A 903 -12.80 11.75 23.73
CA SER A 903 -13.86 12.43 24.49
C SER A 903 -15.12 11.60 24.72
N ALA A 904 -15.20 10.41 24.12
CA ALA A 904 -16.36 9.51 24.06
C ALA A 904 -17.62 10.08 23.38
N GLY A 905 -17.53 11.26 22.78
CA GLY A 905 -18.66 12.01 22.19
C GLY A 905 -18.56 13.51 22.45
N TRP A 906 -19.68 14.20 22.28
CA TRP A 906 -19.77 15.63 22.57
C TRP A 906 -19.78 15.92 24.07
N GLN A 907 -18.87 16.78 24.50
CA GLN A 907 -18.72 17.31 25.86
C GLN A 907 -19.05 18.81 25.86
N HIS A 908 -19.79 19.28 26.87
CA HIS A 908 -20.03 20.71 27.09
C HIS A 908 -18.93 21.28 27.99
N TRP A 909 -18.24 22.31 27.50
CA TRP A 909 -17.13 22.95 28.21
C TRP A 909 -17.50 24.39 28.62
N GLU A 910 -17.46 24.67 29.92
CA GLU A 910 -17.71 26.00 30.49
C GLU A 910 -16.42 26.57 31.09
N MET A 911 -15.81 27.55 30.42
CA MET A 911 -14.51 28.11 30.80
C MET A 911 -14.64 29.55 31.31
N ALA A 912 -14.56 29.75 32.63
CA ALA A 912 -14.69 31.07 33.24
C ALA A 912 -13.49 31.98 32.88
N ILE A 913 -13.76 33.20 32.39
CA ILE A 913 -12.70 34.16 32.04
C ILE A 913 -12.09 34.74 33.34
N PRO A 914 -10.76 34.61 33.57
CA PRO A 914 -10.14 35.04 34.81
C PRO A 914 -10.31 36.54 35.12
N ASP A 915 -10.41 36.87 36.41
CA ASP A 915 -10.62 38.24 36.90
C ASP A 915 -9.59 39.26 36.37
N ALA A 916 -8.37 38.81 36.07
CA ALA A 916 -7.31 39.63 35.47
C ALA A 916 -7.64 40.18 34.07
N TYR A 917 -8.70 39.69 33.41
CA TYR A 917 -9.14 40.16 32.10
C TYR A 917 -10.47 40.94 32.12
N LYS A 918 -11.13 41.09 33.29
CA LYS A 918 -12.39 41.84 33.40
C LYS A 918 -12.23 43.29 32.92
N GLY A 919 -13.08 43.71 31.99
CA GLY A 919 -13.02 45.06 31.39
C GLY A 919 -11.92 45.26 30.34
N LYS A 920 -11.17 44.22 29.95
CA LYS A 920 -10.16 44.28 28.88
C LYS A 920 -10.73 43.81 27.52
N ASN A 921 -10.04 44.20 26.45
CA ASN A 921 -10.12 43.48 25.18
C ASN A 921 -9.12 42.32 25.21
N VAL A 922 -9.58 41.12 24.87
CA VAL A 922 -8.80 39.88 24.83
C VAL A 922 -8.89 39.24 23.46
N GLU A 923 -7.92 38.38 23.15
CA GLU A 923 -8.09 37.34 22.14
C GLU A 923 -8.14 35.99 22.83
N ILE A 924 -9.07 35.15 22.38
CA ILE A 924 -9.26 33.78 22.85
C ILE A 924 -9.14 32.89 21.62
N ALA A 925 -8.43 31.76 21.76
CA ALA A 925 -8.43 30.71 20.76
C ALA A 925 -8.78 29.35 21.37
N ILE A 926 -9.57 28.57 20.65
CA ILE A 926 -9.68 27.12 20.89
C ILE A 926 -8.61 26.45 20.04
N THR A 927 -7.78 25.62 20.68
CA THR A 927 -6.51 25.14 20.15
C THR A 927 -6.44 23.62 20.20
N VAL A 928 -5.99 23.02 19.10
CA VAL A 928 -5.41 21.67 19.09
C VAL A 928 -3.91 21.81 18.89
N ALA A 929 -3.14 21.17 19.76
CA ALA A 929 -1.71 20.97 19.59
C ALA A 929 -1.44 19.46 19.50
N SER A 930 -0.82 19.01 18.41
CA SER A 930 -0.52 17.59 18.17
C SER A 930 0.97 17.27 18.13
N ASP A 931 1.29 16.14 18.72
CA ASP A 931 2.55 15.41 18.59
C ASP A 931 2.82 15.10 17.10
N PRO A 932 4.08 14.93 16.64
CA PRO A 932 4.38 14.46 15.30
C PRO A 932 3.98 13.00 15.06
N ALA A 933 3.37 12.31 16.03
CA ALA A 933 3.01 10.92 15.93
C ALA A 933 1.65 10.58 16.57
N VAL A 934 1.04 9.50 16.07
CA VAL A 934 -0.21 8.89 16.56
C VAL A 934 -1.45 9.78 16.43
N GLN A 935 -1.92 9.97 15.21
CA GLN A 935 -3.23 10.56 14.99
C GLN A 935 -4.37 9.67 15.53
N GLY A 936 -5.10 10.21 16.50
CA GLY A 936 -6.54 9.97 16.62
C GLY A 936 -7.32 10.63 15.47
N LEU A 937 -8.64 10.55 15.47
CA LEU A 937 -9.49 11.00 14.38
C LEU A 937 -9.58 12.54 14.22
N GLY A 938 -9.18 13.32 15.24
CA GLY A 938 -9.12 14.79 15.21
C GLY A 938 -9.94 15.48 16.31
N THR A 939 -10.41 16.69 16.04
CA THR A 939 -11.22 17.50 16.98
C THR A 939 -12.33 18.25 16.26
N TRP A 940 -13.46 18.44 16.93
CA TRP A 940 -14.69 19.08 16.46
C TRP A 940 -15.20 20.06 17.51
N ILE A 941 -15.65 21.23 17.09
CA ILE A 941 -16.18 22.31 17.94
C ILE A 941 -17.50 22.80 17.36
N ASP A 942 -18.47 23.03 18.24
CA ASP A 942 -19.81 23.52 17.91
C ASP A 942 -20.31 24.48 19.01
N GLU A 943 -21.33 25.28 18.70
CA GLU A 943 -22.00 26.26 19.58
C GLU A 943 -21.04 27.23 20.31
N ALA A 944 -19.92 27.63 19.68
CA ALA A 944 -18.84 28.35 20.36
C ALA A 944 -19.09 29.86 20.53
N GLN A 945 -19.29 30.29 21.78
CA GLN A 945 -19.67 31.65 22.15
C GLN A 945 -19.00 32.16 23.43
N LEU A 946 -19.13 33.48 23.67
CA LEU A 946 -18.77 34.10 24.95
C LEU A 946 -20.05 34.62 25.64
N LEU A 947 -20.37 34.03 26.78
CA LEU A 947 -21.49 34.41 27.64
C LEU A 947 -21.05 35.40 28.73
N SER A 948 -21.94 36.31 29.12
CA SER A 948 -21.77 37.13 30.32
C SER A 948 -22.04 36.33 31.59
N THR A 949 -21.64 36.87 32.75
CA THR A 949 -21.91 36.27 34.07
C THR A 949 -23.41 36.09 34.39
N GLY A 950 -24.31 36.68 33.58
CA GLY A 950 -25.77 36.47 33.61
C GLY A 950 -26.30 35.53 32.52
N GLY A 951 -25.44 34.73 31.87
CA GLY A 951 -25.81 33.77 30.83
C GLY A 951 -26.26 34.37 29.49
N GLN A 952 -26.16 35.69 29.30
CA GLN A 952 -26.50 36.34 28.02
C GLN A 952 -25.31 36.34 27.06
N PRO A 953 -25.46 35.90 25.79
CA PRO A 953 -24.41 35.99 24.78
C PRO A 953 -23.92 37.42 24.55
N ILE A 954 -22.61 37.59 24.41
CA ILE A 954 -21.97 38.91 24.25
C ILE A 954 -21.64 39.20 22.78
N THR A 955 -21.29 38.18 21.99
CA THR A 955 -20.50 38.35 20.74
C THR A 955 -20.77 37.34 19.61
N SER A 956 -21.70 36.41 19.79
CA SER A 956 -22.10 35.48 18.72
C SER A 956 -23.52 35.75 18.27
N ALA A 957 -23.74 35.72 16.95
CA ALA A 957 -25.08 35.72 16.36
C ALA A 957 -25.43 34.35 15.74
N ASP A 958 -24.46 33.44 15.69
CA ASP A 958 -24.47 32.18 14.98
C ASP A 958 -23.45 31.19 15.61
N PRO A 959 -23.64 30.80 16.87
CA PRO A 959 -22.64 30.03 17.62
C PRO A 959 -22.44 28.61 17.03
N SER A 960 -23.51 28.04 16.47
CA SER A 960 -23.52 26.75 15.76
C SER A 960 -23.06 26.85 14.29
N PHE A 961 -22.34 27.92 13.94
CA PHE A 961 -21.66 28.08 12.66
C PHE A 961 -22.55 27.89 11.41
N GLU A 962 -23.85 28.19 11.41
CA GLU A 962 -24.78 27.87 10.31
C GLU A 962 -24.60 28.74 9.04
N THR A 963 -24.08 29.96 9.19
CA THR A 963 -23.87 30.94 8.11
C THR A 963 -22.40 31.14 7.74
N GLY A 964 -21.48 30.75 8.62
CA GLY A 964 -20.04 30.90 8.46
C GLY A 964 -19.31 30.43 9.72
N ILE A 965 -18.10 30.94 9.96
CA ILE A 965 -17.38 30.72 11.23
C ILE A 965 -17.57 31.88 12.23
N ASP A 966 -18.75 32.52 12.26
CA ASP A 966 -19.13 33.61 13.20
C ASP A 966 -18.04 34.68 13.50
N GLY A 967 -17.24 35.06 12.50
CA GLY A 967 -16.13 36.02 12.67
C GLY A 967 -14.95 35.51 13.50
N TRP A 968 -14.91 34.24 13.88
CA TRP A 968 -13.69 33.54 14.25
C TRP A 968 -12.73 33.50 13.05
N THR A 969 -11.45 33.31 13.34
CA THR A 969 -10.36 33.23 12.37
C THR A 969 -9.55 31.96 12.60
N THR A 970 -8.83 31.51 11.58
CA THR A 970 -8.04 30.28 11.62
C THR A 970 -6.55 30.57 11.40
N PRO A 971 -5.89 31.35 12.28
CA PRO A 971 -4.48 31.65 12.14
C PRO A 971 -3.67 30.36 12.24
N GLY A 972 -2.58 30.32 11.47
CA GLY A 972 -1.58 29.27 11.59
C GLY A 972 -0.88 29.26 12.95
N PRO A 973 0.09 28.36 13.12
CA PRO A 973 0.89 28.27 14.34
C PRO A 973 1.41 29.63 14.83
N PRO A 974 1.34 29.90 16.15
CA PRO A 974 1.91 31.11 16.73
C PRO A 974 3.42 31.15 16.51
N ALA A 975 3.98 32.36 16.43
CA ALA A 975 5.42 32.57 16.28
C ALA A 975 6.12 32.53 17.66
N PRO A 976 7.34 31.98 17.77
CA PRO A 976 8.10 31.31 16.70
C PRO A 976 7.49 29.95 16.34
N ALA A 977 7.51 29.59 15.05
CA ALA A 977 7.15 28.25 14.62
C ALA A 977 8.24 27.25 15.05
N GLY A 978 7.83 26.05 15.44
CA GLY A 978 8.75 25.00 15.90
C GLY A 978 9.39 24.20 14.78
N GLU A 979 10.46 23.48 15.12
CA GLU A 979 11.14 22.58 14.20
C GLU A 979 10.33 21.29 14.04
N GLY A 980 10.05 20.90 12.80
CA GLY A 980 9.09 19.83 12.49
C GLY A 980 7.61 20.22 12.63
N GLN A 981 7.29 21.47 12.94
CA GLN A 981 5.89 21.91 13.07
C GLN A 981 5.18 21.94 11.71
N SER A 982 4.00 21.31 11.64
CA SER A 982 3.25 21.19 10.40
C SER A 982 2.72 22.53 9.89
N LYS A 983 2.69 22.65 8.57
CA LYS A 983 2.12 23.79 7.84
C LYS A 983 0.61 23.59 7.57
N ALA A 984 -0.03 22.60 8.17
CA ALA A 984 -1.48 22.41 8.17
C ALA A 984 -2.16 23.51 9.01
N THR A 985 -2.57 24.60 8.35
CA THR A 985 -3.11 25.78 9.03
C THR A 985 -4.63 25.73 9.18
N GLY A 986 -5.09 25.57 10.42
CA GLY A 986 -6.41 26.03 10.85
C GLY A 986 -7.51 24.97 10.92
N TRP A 987 -8.75 25.46 10.98
CA TRP A 987 -9.97 24.67 11.15
C TRP A 987 -10.86 24.74 9.91
N VAL A 988 -11.51 23.63 9.57
CA VAL A 988 -12.41 23.51 8.42
C VAL A 988 -13.86 23.43 8.91
N ARG A 989 -14.70 24.35 8.42
CA ARG A 989 -16.15 24.32 8.64
C ARG A 989 -16.80 23.25 7.77
N ALA A 990 -17.44 22.26 8.36
CA ALA A 990 -18.01 21.11 7.64
C ALA A 990 -19.34 20.61 8.24
N GLN A 991 -20.05 19.77 7.49
CA GLN A 991 -21.36 19.19 7.87
C GLN A 991 -21.26 17.73 8.34
N THR A 992 -20.13 17.09 8.06
CA THR A 992 -19.79 15.69 8.37
C THR A 992 -18.28 15.61 8.55
N ALA A 993 -17.79 14.66 9.35
CA ALA A 993 -16.37 14.33 9.37
C ALA A 993 -15.86 13.84 8.00
N PRO A 994 -14.54 13.86 7.76
CA PRO A 994 -13.97 13.40 6.48
C PRO A 994 -14.12 11.88 6.27
N PHE A 995 -14.39 11.10 7.32
CA PHE A 995 -14.57 9.65 7.29
C PHE A 995 -15.99 9.25 7.75
N VAL A 996 -16.36 7.99 7.52
CA VAL A 996 -17.60 7.36 8.02
C VAL A 996 -17.24 6.24 8.99
N GLU A 997 -17.55 6.50 10.25
CA GLU A 997 -17.50 5.58 11.39
C GLU A 997 -18.70 4.61 11.36
N THR A 998 -18.51 3.33 11.71
CA THR A 998 -19.63 2.37 11.84
C THR A 998 -19.31 1.14 12.69
N PRO A 999 -20.30 0.54 13.39
CA PRO A 999 -20.24 -0.83 13.93
C PRO A 999 -20.33 -1.95 12.87
N ILE A 1000 -20.85 -1.66 11.66
CA ILE A 1000 -21.10 -2.66 10.61
C ILE A 1000 -20.58 -2.15 9.26
N VAL A 1001 -19.45 -2.67 8.83
CA VAL A 1001 -18.89 -2.44 7.49
C VAL A 1001 -19.44 -3.47 6.53
N THR A 1002 -19.67 -3.06 5.28
CA THR A 1002 -20.13 -3.93 4.20
C THR A 1002 -19.40 -3.61 2.90
N THR A 1003 -19.24 -4.60 2.02
CA THR A 1003 -18.81 -4.42 0.61
C THR A 1003 -19.80 -5.13 -0.32
N GLY A 1004 -19.50 -5.25 -1.62
CA GLY A 1004 -20.26 -6.12 -2.53
C GLY A 1004 -20.19 -7.62 -2.19
N ASP A 1005 -19.20 -8.04 -1.40
CA ASP A 1005 -18.88 -9.45 -1.12
C ASP A 1005 -18.83 -9.80 0.36
N THR A 1006 -18.77 -8.79 1.25
CA THR A 1006 -18.49 -8.98 2.67
C THR A 1006 -19.43 -8.18 3.58
N VAL A 1007 -19.65 -8.71 4.78
CA VAL A 1007 -20.22 -8.03 5.96
C VAL A 1007 -19.24 -8.25 7.10
N TYR A 1008 -18.90 -7.21 7.84
CA TYR A 1008 -17.97 -7.27 8.98
C TYR A 1008 -18.53 -6.45 10.15
N THR A 1009 -18.66 -7.08 11.33
CA THR A 1009 -19.14 -6.43 12.56
C THR A 1009 -18.00 -6.27 13.57
N GLY A 1010 -17.90 -5.09 14.17
CA GLY A 1010 -16.99 -4.82 15.30
C GLY A 1010 -17.54 -5.29 16.65
N PHE A 1011 -18.37 -6.33 16.63
CA PHE A 1011 -18.98 -6.95 17.80
C PHE A 1011 -19.42 -8.36 17.43
N GLY A 1012 -19.50 -9.24 18.43
CA GLY A 1012 -19.96 -10.61 18.28
C GLY A 1012 -21.48 -10.74 18.24
N LEU A 1013 -21.99 -11.79 17.58
CA LEU A 1013 -23.41 -12.15 17.62
C LEU A 1013 -23.82 -12.59 19.04
N GLU A 1014 -22.87 -13.18 19.76
CA GLU A 1014 -22.90 -13.54 21.17
C GLU A 1014 -23.14 -12.34 22.11
N ALA A 1015 -22.70 -11.13 21.73
CA ALA A 1015 -22.89 -9.91 22.50
C ALA A 1015 -24.31 -9.34 22.40
N VAL A 1016 -25.06 -9.65 21.32
CA VAL A 1016 -26.46 -9.22 21.15
C VAL A 1016 -27.33 -9.95 22.18
N THR A 1017 -28.05 -9.22 23.03
CA THR A 1017 -28.74 -9.81 24.20
C THR A 1017 -30.01 -10.59 23.85
N ASP A 1018 -30.73 -10.20 22.78
CA ASP A 1018 -31.96 -10.86 22.33
C ASP A 1018 -31.69 -11.87 21.20
N ALA A 1019 -32.14 -13.12 21.38
CA ALA A 1019 -31.92 -14.21 20.42
C ALA A 1019 -32.71 -14.05 19.11
N GLY A 1020 -33.85 -13.37 19.13
CA GLY A 1020 -34.57 -12.98 17.91
C GLY A 1020 -33.79 -11.95 17.10
N LYS A 1021 -33.19 -10.96 17.77
CA LYS A 1021 -32.31 -9.96 17.16
C LYS A 1021 -31.03 -10.55 16.56
N ARG A 1022 -30.49 -11.63 17.14
CA ARG A 1022 -29.41 -12.42 16.50
C ARG A 1022 -29.87 -12.99 15.15
N GLY A 1023 -31.07 -13.57 15.10
CA GLY A 1023 -31.70 -14.05 13.85
C GLY A 1023 -31.98 -12.93 12.84
N GLU A 1024 -32.43 -11.76 13.30
CA GLU A 1024 -32.61 -10.58 12.43
C GLU A 1024 -31.28 -10.09 11.83
N LEU A 1025 -30.20 -10.00 12.63
CA LEU A 1025 -28.87 -9.60 12.15
C LEU A 1025 -28.31 -10.60 11.13
N MET A 1026 -28.39 -11.90 11.42
CA MET A 1026 -27.96 -12.96 10.48
C MET A 1026 -28.72 -12.88 9.15
N LYS A 1027 -30.03 -12.66 9.23
CA LYS A 1027 -30.91 -12.48 8.05
C LYS A 1027 -30.62 -11.19 7.29
N ALA A 1028 -30.23 -10.11 7.96
CA ALA A 1028 -29.80 -8.86 7.33
C ALA A 1028 -28.46 -9.04 6.59
N ALA A 1029 -27.47 -9.69 7.22
CA ALA A 1029 -26.18 -9.98 6.60
C ALA A 1029 -26.33 -10.85 5.34
N ILE A 1030 -27.09 -11.95 5.42
CA ILE A 1030 -27.39 -12.80 4.27
C ILE A 1030 -28.23 -12.05 3.22
N GLY A 1031 -29.19 -11.22 3.66
CA GLY A 1031 -29.99 -10.37 2.77
C GLY A 1031 -29.19 -9.34 1.98
N HIS A 1032 -28.07 -8.87 2.52
CA HIS A 1032 -27.11 -7.98 1.86
C HIS A 1032 -26.21 -8.73 0.86
N LEU A 1033 -25.60 -9.84 1.30
CA LEU A 1033 -24.70 -10.67 0.48
C LEU A 1033 -25.43 -11.33 -0.72
N GLY A 1034 -26.72 -11.60 -0.55
CA GLY A 1034 -27.62 -12.14 -1.56
C GLY A 1034 -28.23 -13.48 -1.17
N ALA A 1035 -29.29 -13.89 -1.85
CA ALA A 1035 -29.94 -15.18 -1.59
C ALA A 1035 -28.95 -16.35 -1.77
N PRO A 1036 -28.66 -17.17 -0.74
CA PRO A 1036 -27.73 -18.29 -0.85
C PRO A 1036 -28.17 -19.32 -1.90
N ALA A 1037 -27.20 -19.86 -2.64
CA ALA A 1037 -27.40 -20.83 -3.72
C ALA A 1037 -26.27 -21.87 -3.68
N LYS A 1038 -26.41 -23.05 -4.30
CA LYS A 1038 -25.22 -23.89 -4.54
C LYS A 1038 -24.29 -23.11 -5.49
N PRO A 1039 -22.99 -22.94 -5.19
CA PRO A 1039 -22.07 -22.23 -6.06
C PRO A 1039 -22.05 -22.84 -7.46
N VAL A 1040 -21.96 -21.97 -8.45
CA VAL A 1040 -21.90 -22.35 -9.86
C VAL A 1040 -20.47 -22.14 -10.32
N PHE A 1041 -19.63 -23.18 -10.20
CA PHE A 1041 -18.27 -23.17 -10.71
C PHE A 1041 -18.26 -22.69 -12.17
N ASN A 1042 -17.49 -21.64 -12.47
CA ASN A 1042 -17.43 -21.00 -13.79
C ASN A 1042 -16.57 -21.81 -14.79
N ALA A 1043 -16.88 -23.10 -14.95
CA ALA A 1043 -16.18 -24.05 -15.80
C ALA A 1043 -17.12 -24.69 -16.85
N PRO A 1044 -16.61 -25.10 -18.02
CA PRO A 1044 -17.35 -26.00 -18.90
C PRO A 1044 -17.58 -27.35 -18.19
N ALA A 1045 -18.71 -28.00 -18.46
CA ALA A 1045 -19.01 -29.31 -17.89
C ALA A 1045 -17.89 -30.33 -18.23
N PRO A 1046 -17.41 -31.12 -17.27
CA PRO A 1046 -16.25 -31.99 -17.46
C PRO A 1046 -16.54 -33.05 -18.52
N THR A 1047 -15.68 -33.10 -19.53
CA THR A 1047 -15.68 -34.13 -20.56
C THR A 1047 -14.68 -35.20 -20.16
N VAL A 1048 -15.18 -36.35 -19.71
CA VAL A 1048 -14.37 -37.57 -19.55
C VAL A 1048 -14.04 -38.08 -20.94
N GLU A 1049 -12.76 -38.07 -21.33
CA GLU A 1049 -12.35 -38.61 -22.62
C GLU A 1049 -12.37 -40.14 -22.58
N THR A 1050 -13.14 -40.76 -23.47
CA THR A 1050 -13.05 -42.19 -23.75
C THR A 1050 -12.05 -42.42 -24.90
N PRO A 1051 -11.19 -43.45 -24.83
CA PRO A 1051 -10.07 -43.60 -25.75
C PRO A 1051 -10.54 -43.85 -27.19
N PRO A 1052 -9.98 -43.16 -28.21
CA PRO A 1052 -10.48 -43.20 -29.56
C PRO A 1052 -10.05 -44.46 -30.34
N VAL A 1053 -11.02 -45.10 -31.00
CA VAL A 1053 -10.73 -46.02 -32.12
C VAL A 1053 -10.45 -45.18 -33.36
N THR A 1054 -9.33 -45.43 -34.03
CA THR A 1054 -8.84 -44.59 -35.14
C THR A 1054 -9.58 -44.82 -36.46
N THR A 1055 -10.04 -43.76 -37.12
CA THR A 1055 -10.15 -43.67 -38.59
C THR A 1055 -10.23 -42.20 -39.04
N PRO A 1056 -9.62 -41.80 -40.17
CA PRO A 1056 -9.53 -40.38 -40.57
C PRO A 1056 -10.55 -39.96 -41.65
N THR A 1057 -11.19 -38.80 -41.48
CA THR A 1057 -11.87 -38.06 -42.57
C THR A 1057 -11.84 -36.54 -42.35
N THR A 1058 -11.69 -35.79 -43.44
CA THR A 1058 -11.67 -34.31 -43.50
C THR A 1058 -13.09 -33.71 -43.69
N PRO A 1059 -13.29 -32.37 -43.53
CA PRO A 1059 -14.54 -31.86 -42.94
C PRO A 1059 -15.56 -31.23 -43.91
N THR A 1060 -16.84 -31.19 -43.50
CA THR A 1060 -17.85 -30.23 -44.02
C THR A 1060 -18.84 -29.77 -42.94
N ILE A 1061 -19.51 -28.64 -43.20
CA ILE A 1061 -20.44 -27.87 -42.31
C ILE A 1061 -21.73 -27.64 -43.16
N PRO A 1062 -23.01 -27.74 -42.68
CA PRO A 1062 -23.57 -26.91 -41.59
C PRO A 1062 -24.76 -27.42 -40.70
N THR A 1063 -25.02 -26.65 -39.63
CA THR A 1063 -26.34 -26.30 -38.98
C THR A 1063 -27.19 -27.27 -38.13
N LYS A 1064 -27.15 -27.03 -36.80
CA LYS A 1064 -28.24 -26.63 -35.86
C LYS A 1064 -29.70 -27.11 -36.09
N PRO A 1065 -30.43 -27.43 -34.99
CA PRO A 1065 -31.16 -26.36 -34.26
C PRO A 1065 -30.90 -26.32 -32.73
N THR A 1066 -31.57 -25.40 -32.01
CA THR A 1066 -31.54 -25.29 -30.53
C THR A 1066 -32.84 -24.65 -30.02
N PRO A 1067 -33.44 -25.13 -28.91
CA PRO A 1067 -34.59 -24.46 -28.27
C PRO A 1067 -34.24 -23.08 -27.68
N THR A 1068 -35.25 -22.29 -27.32
CA THR A 1068 -35.07 -20.86 -26.97
C THR A 1068 -35.62 -20.51 -25.58
N ILE A 1069 -34.81 -19.80 -24.78
CA ILE A 1069 -35.24 -19.08 -23.57
C ILE A 1069 -35.17 -17.55 -23.87
N PRO A 1070 -36.09 -16.70 -23.36
CA PRO A 1070 -36.20 -15.30 -23.82
C PRO A 1070 -35.03 -14.38 -23.40
N ALA A 1071 -34.08 -14.14 -24.31
CA ALA A 1071 -32.93 -13.30 -24.04
C ALA A 1071 -33.28 -11.80 -23.86
N ARG A 1072 -33.03 -11.24 -22.66
CA ARG A 1072 -33.10 -9.79 -22.42
C ARG A 1072 -32.15 -9.05 -23.39
N LYS A 1073 -32.61 -7.93 -23.96
CA LYS A 1073 -31.86 -7.17 -24.98
C LYS A 1073 -30.64 -6.47 -24.34
N ARG A 1074 -29.41 -6.94 -24.61
CA ARG A 1074 -28.16 -6.36 -24.11
C ARG A 1074 -27.14 -6.13 -25.23
N LEU A 1075 -26.43 -4.99 -25.14
CA LEU A 1075 -25.22 -4.65 -25.89
C LEU A 1075 -24.00 -5.21 -25.13
N THR A 1076 -23.43 -6.33 -25.59
CA THR A 1076 -22.49 -7.09 -24.75
C THR A 1076 -21.04 -6.63 -24.88
N SER A 1077 -20.59 -6.22 -26.08
CA SER A 1077 -19.17 -5.91 -26.35
C SER A 1077 -18.97 -4.76 -27.34
N LEU A 1078 -17.77 -4.18 -27.28
CA LEU A 1078 -17.20 -3.20 -28.21
C LEU A 1078 -15.82 -3.70 -28.65
N ALA A 1079 -15.63 -3.89 -29.95
CA ALA A 1079 -14.33 -4.19 -30.55
C ALA A 1079 -14.01 -3.16 -31.64
N PHE A 1080 -12.73 -2.90 -31.88
CA PHE A 1080 -12.28 -1.84 -32.79
C PHE A 1080 -11.42 -2.42 -33.91
N GLY A 1081 -11.65 -1.98 -35.14
CA GLY A 1081 -10.71 -2.20 -36.25
C GLY A 1081 -9.45 -1.33 -36.11
N SER A 1082 -8.69 -1.20 -37.21
CA SER A 1082 -7.43 -0.43 -37.23
C SER A 1082 -7.60 0.96 -36.60
N ARG A 1083 -6.69 1.26 -35.66
CA ARG A 1083 -6.63 2.51 -34.88
C ARG A 1083 -5.66 3.53 -35.49
N SER A 1084 -5.09 3.27 -36.68
CA SER A 1084 -4.29 4.24 -37.42
C SER A 1084 -5.15 5.45 -37.82
N LEU A 1085 -4.69 6.65 -37.53
CA LEU A 1085 -5.41 7.90 -37.76
C LEU A 1085 -5.65 8.16 -39.26
N PRO A 1086 -4.67 7.97 -40.19
CA PRO A 1086 -4.92 7.90 -41.63
C PRO A 1086 -5.99 6.89 -42.04
N LEU A 1087 -5.97 5.66 -41.51
CA LEU A 1087 -6.97 4.64 -41.86
C LEU A 1087 -8.37 4.99 -41.32
N VAL A 1088 -8.47 5.59 -40.13
CA VAL A 1088 -9.73 6.13 -39.59
C VAL A 1088 -10.22 7.33 -40.41
N PHE A 1089 -9.34 8.18 -40.90
CA PHE A 1089 -9.70 9.31 -41.78
C PHE A 1089 -10.15 8.86 -43.16
N ALA A 1090 -9.50 7.85 -43.76
CA ALA A 1090 -9.84 7.34 -45.09
C ALA A 1090 -11.06 6.40 -45.07
N ARG A 1091 -11.10 5.43 -44.13
CA ARG A 1091 -12.06 4.33 -44.14
C ARG A 1091 -13.13 4.43 -43.04
N GLY A 1092 -12.87 5.20 -41.97
CA GLY A 1092 -13.71 5.33 -40.77
C GLY A 1092 -13.28 4.37 -39.67
N LEU A 1093 -13.45 4.76 -38.39
CA LEU A 1093 -13.22 3.83 -37.28
C LEU A 1093 -14.33 2.77 -37.30
N ALA A 1094 -13.93 1.53 -37.54
CA ALA A 1094 -14.80 0.37 -37.48
C ALA A 1094 -15.01 -0.02 -36.02
N VAL A 1095 -16.25 0.08 -35.55
CA VAL A 1095 -16.67 -0.25 -34.19
C VAL A 1095 -17.64 -1.43 -34.28
N THR A 1096 -17.18 -2.62 -33.90
CA THR A 1096 -17.95 -3.86 -33.93
C THR A 1096 -18.63 -4.06 -32.59
N THR A 1097 -19.95 -4.14 -32.61
CA THR A 1097 -20.80 -4.40 -31.43
C THR A 1097 -21.48 -5.76 -31.53
N LYS A 1098 -21.80 -6.39 -30.39
CA LYS A 1098 -22.65 -7.59 -30.31
C LYS A 1098 -23.95 -7.28 -29.56
N CYS A 1099 -25.07 -7.78 -30.05
CA CYS A 1099 -26.39 -7.68 -29.42
C CYS A 1099 -27.01 -9.07 -29.23
N THR A 1100 -27.64 -9.31 -28.07
CA THR A 1100 -28.33 -10.57 -27.77
C THR A 1100 -29.63 -10.78 -28.56
N THR A 1101 -30.21 -9.71 -29.11
CA THR A 1101 -31.44 -9.69 -29.93
C THR A 1101 -31.38 -8.56 -30.95
N GLY A 1102 -32.40 -8.42 -31.81
CA GLY A 1102 -32.50 -7.31 -32.75
C GLY A 1102 -32.45 -5.94 -32.05
N CYS A 1103 -31.52 -5.08 -32.48
CA CYS A 1103 -31.14 -3.85 -31.80
C CYS A 1103 -30.83 -2.73 -32.81
N THR A 1104 -31.02 -1.47 -32.41
CA THR A 1104 -30.50 -0.31 -33.15
C THR A 1104 -29.38 0.30 -32.31
N VAL A 1105 -28.15 0.29 -32.81
CA VAL A 1105 -26.98 0.81 -32.07
C VAL A 1105 -26.48 2.08 -32.75
N SER A 1106 -26.47 3.17 -31.99
CA SER A 1106 -25.89 4.46 -32.37
C SER A 1106 -24.51 4.59 -31.77
N VAL A 1107 -23.48 4.73 -32.62
CA VAL A 1107 -22.08 4.89 -32.21
C VAL A 1107 -21.62 6.32 -32.49
N LYS A 1108 -20.95 6.94 -31.52
CA LYS A 1108 -20.50 8.33 -31.56
C LYS A 1108 -19.04 8.43 -31.14
N LEU A 1109 -18.23 9.18 -31.90
CA LEU A 1109 -16.85 9.53 -31.56
C LEU A 1109 -16.81 10.98 -31.05
N THR A 1110 -16.23 11.18 -29.88
CA THR A 1110 -16.02 12.51 -29.27
C THR A 1110 -14.59 12.71 -28.79
N VAL A 1111 -14.11 13.95 -28.83
CA VAL A 1111 -12.87 14.39 -28.15
C VAL A 1111 -13.19 15.20 -26.90
N ASP A 1112 -12.18 15.40 -26.05
CA ASP A 1112 -12.25 16.29 -24.90
C ASP A 1112 -12.28 17.79 -25.30
N ALA A 1113 -12.45 18.68 -24.31
CA ALA A 1113 -12.57 20.12 -24.55
C ALA A 1113 -11.23 20.79 -24.92
N ALA A 1114 -10.09 20.31 -24.43
CA ALA A 1114 -8.78 20.85 -24.77
C ALA A 1114 -8.41 20.50 -26.22
N THR A 1115 -8.61 19.25 -26.64
CA THR A 1115 -8.48 18.81 -28.04
C THR A 1115 -9.45 19.57 -28.96
N GLN A 1116 -10.70 19.80 -28.54
CA GLN A 1116 -11.65 20.62 -29.30
C GLN A 1116 -11.10 22.03 -29.52
N ARG A 1117 -10.59 22.69 -28.47
CA ARG A 1117 -9.98 24.04 -28.55
C ARG A 1117 -8.72 24.04 -29.42
N ARG A 1118 -7.78 23.13 -29.16
CA ARG A 1118 -6.47 22.99 -29.85
C ARG A 1118 -6.60 22.88 -31.36
N TYR A 1119 -7.57 22.10 -31.85
CA TYR A 1119 -7.83 21.92 -33.29
C TYR A 1119 -9.01 22.75 -33.80
N LYS A 1120 -9.47 23.74 -33.02
CA LYS A 1120 -10.55 24.70 -33.32
C LYS A 1120 -11.81 24.00 -33.88
N LEU A 1121 -12.26 22.90 -33.27
CA LEU A 1121 -13.40 22.12 -33.75
C LEU A 1121 -14.74 22.74 -33.32
N ARG A 1122 -15.72 22.81 -34.24
CA ARG A 1122 -17.08 23.33 -33.95
C ARG A 1122 -17.90 22.47 -32.98
N SER A 1123 -17.46 21.24 -32.69
CA SER A 1123 -18.08 20.35 -31.70
C SER A 1123 -17.04 19.38 -31.16
N ARG A 1124 -17.25 18.88 -29.93
CA ARG A 1124 -16.56 17.69 -29.42
C ARG A 1124 -16.85 16.44 -30.26
N THR A 1125 -17.97 16.39 -30.99
CA THR A 1125 -18.34 15.25 -31.83
C THR A 1125 -17.54 15.23 -33.13
N LEU A 1126 -16.71 14.20 -33.34
CA LEU A 1126 -16.00 14.01 -34.60
C LEU A 1126 -16.91 13.43 -35.68
N GLY A 1127 -17.82 12.55 -35.27
CA GLY A 1127 -18.85 11.94 -36.11
C GLY A 1127 -19.70 10.94 -35.32
N SER A 1128 -20.76 10.47 -35.95
CA SER A 1128 -21.62 9.39 -35.45
C SER A 1128 -22.19 8.59 -36.61
N ALA A 1129 -22.52 7.32 -36.36
CA ALA A 1129 -23.23 6.46 -37.29
C ALA A 1129 -24.12 5.49 -36.51
N THR A 1130 -25.26 5.11 -37.09
CA THR A 1130 -26.23 4.20 -36.48
C THR A 1130 -26.42 3.00 -37.38
N ALA A 1131 -26.51 1.80 -36.80
CA ALA A 1131 -26.85 0.58 -37.54
C ALA A 1131 -27.97 -0.18 -36.84
N LYS A 1132 -28.91 -0.67 -37.63
CA LYS A 1132 -29.93 -1.63 -37.20
C LYS A 1132 -29.41 -3.05 -37.45
N LEU A 1133 -29.59 -3.92 -36.46
CA LEU A 1133 -29.39 -5.36 -36.55
C LEU A 1133 -30.75 -6.01 -36.26
N THR A 1134 -31.24 -6.87 -37.16
CA THR A 1134 -32.62 -7.39 -37.10
C THR A 1134 -32.77 -8.68 -36.30
N LYS A 1135 -31.67 -9.37 -36.01
CA LYS A 1135 -31.60 -10.62 -35.22
C LYS A 1135 -30.39 -10.56 -34.27
N THR A 1136 -30.24 -11.53 -33.38
CA THR A 1136 -29.04 -11.73 -32.55
C THR A 1136 -27.78 -11.81 -33.42
N GLY A 1137 -26.67 -11.21 -32.97
CA GLY A 1137 -25.39 -11.29 -33.69
C GLY A 1137 -24.48 -10.09 -33.47
N SER A 1138 -23.61 -9.83 -34.45
CA SER A 1138 -22.66 -8.71 -34.42
C SER A 1138 -22.85 -7.76 -35.60
N LYS A 1139 -22.57 -6.46 -35.40
CA LYS A 1139 -22.59 -5.44 -36.44
C LYS A 1139 -21.39 -4.52 -36.32
N THR A 1140 -20.66 -4.32 -37.42
CA THR A 1140 -19.64 -3.28 -37.52
C THR A 1140 -20.27 -1.96 -37.98
N VAL A 1141 -20.19 -0.95 -37.13
CA VAL A 1141 -20.58 0.43 -37.41
C VAL A 1141 -19.33 1.23 -37.74
N ARG A 1142 -19.23 1.82 -38.94
CA ARG A 1142 -18.09 2.67 -39.32
C ARG A 1142 -18.41 4.14 -39.10
N VAL A 1143 -17.79 4.75 -38.08
CA VAL A 1143 -17.91 6.20 -37.84
C VAL A 1143 -16.80 6.93 -38.60
N ARG A 1144 -17.18 7.85 -39.49
CA ARG A 1144 -16.26 8.66 -40.29
C ARG A 1144 -16.28 10.11 -39.82
N PRO A 1145 -15.13 10.70 -39.42
CA PRO A 1145 -15.05 12.14 -39.21
C PRO A 1145 -15.31 12.91 -40.52
N SER A 1146 -15.99 14.06 -40.44
CA SER A 1146 -16.31 14.87 -41.64
C SER A 1146 -15.06 15.43 -42.31
N ALA A 1147 -15.13 15.76 -43.61
CA ALA A 1147 -13.96 16.23 -44.36
C ALA A 1147 -13.29 17.48 -43.72
N LEU A 1148 -14.09 18.41 -43.19
CA LEU A 1148 -13.59 19.59 -42.46
C LEU A 1148 -12.85 19.20 -41.16
N ILE A 1149 -13.38 18.21 -40.43
CA ILE A 1149 -12.77 17.71 -39.19
C ILE A 1149 -11.46 16.96 -39.50
N ARG A 1150 -11.43 16.13 -40.55
CA ARG A 1150 -10.20 15.49 -41.05
C ARG A 1150 -9.13 16.52 -41.42
N LYS A 1151 -9.50 17.60 -42.15
CA LYS A 1151 -8.57 18.69 -42.51
C LYS A 1151 -8.00 19.41 -41.27
N ARG A 1152 -8.79 19.61 -40.21
CA ARG A 1152 -8.33 20.24 -38.96
C ARG A 1152 -7.44 19.31 -38.10
N LEU A 1153 -7.66 18.00 -38.15
CA LEU A 1153 -6.91 17.01 -37.37
C LEU A 1153 -5.73 16.37 -38.13
N ALA A 1154 -5.52 16.70 -39.42
CA ALA A 1154 -4.45 16.13 -40.25
C ALA A 1154 -3.01 16.34 -39.74
N LYS A 1155 -2.79 17.28 -38.82
CA LYS A 1155 -1.48 17.53 -38.18
C LYS A 1155 -1.28 16.79 -36.84
N ALA A 1156 -2.30 16.09 -36.32
CA ALA A 1156 -2.16 15.34 -35.07
C ALA A 1156 -1.23 14.12 -35.26
N LYS A 1157 -0.21 13.97 -34.40
CA LYS A 1157 0.56 12.71 -34.27
C LYS A 1157 -0.27 11.63 -33.57
N THR A 1158 -1.02 12.02 -32.55
CA THR A 1158 -1.89 11.17 -31.74
C THR A 1158 -3.20 11.91 -31.44
N LEU A 1159 -4.31 11.17 -31.37
CA LEU A 1159 -5.63 11.68 -31.07
C LEU A 1159 -6.42 10.67 -30.22
N VAL A 1160 -6.71 11.00 -28.96
CA VAL A 1160 -7.59 10.19 -28.12
C VAL A 1160 -9.05 10.51 -28.45
N VAL A 1161 -9.86 9.49 -28.71
CA VAL A 1161 -11.30 9.65 -28.96
C VAL A 1161 -12.10 8.76 -28.01
N THR A 1162 -13.07 9.33 -27.33
CA THR A 1162 -14.08 8.56 -26.59
C THR A 1162 -15.11 8.05 -27.59
N VAL A 1163 -15.25 6.73 -27.68
CA VAL A 1163 -16.30 6.06 -28.44
C VAL A 1163 -17.43 5.67 -27.49
N ALA A 1164 -18.64 6.16 -27.74
CA ALA A 1164 -19.85 5.74 -27.03
C ALA A 1164 -20.78 4.99 -28.01
N ALA A 1165 -21.28 3.83 -27.60
CA ALA A 1165 -22.29 3.06 -28.32
C ALA A 1165 -23.53 2.90 -27.44
N THR A 1166 -24.67 3.39 -27.92
CA THR A 1166 -25.95 3.32 -27.21
C THR A 1166 -26.94 2.46 -27.99
N GLN A 1167 -27.55 1.48 -27.33
CA GLN A 1167 -28.66 0.70 -27.84
C GLN A 1167 -29.97 1.46 -27.63
N ALA A 1168 -30.65 1.80 -28.73
CA ALA A 1168 -32.00 2.34 -28.69
C ALA A 1168 -33.05 1.23 -28.55
N GLY A 1169 -34.16 1.52 -27.85
CA GLY A 1169 -35.26 0.57 -27.63
C GLY A 1169 -35.15 -0.28 -26.37
N THR A 1170 -34.36 0.14 -25.38
CA THR A 1170 -34.43 -0.32 -23.98
C THR A 1170 -34.65 0.88 -23.06
N LYS A 1171 -35.35 0.70 -21.93
CA LYS A 1171 -35.36 1.62 -20.80
C LYS A 1171 -34.78 0.87 -19.58
N PRO A 1172 -33.71 1.37 -18.92
CA PRO A 1172 -32.82 2.43 -19.40
C PRO A 1172 -32.11 2.06 -20.71
N ALA A 1173 -31.58 3.06 -21.42
CA ALA A 1173 -30.87 2.84 -22.68
C ALA A 1173 -29.46 2.30 -22.44
N VAL A 1174 -29.17 1.05 -22.84
CA VAL A 1174 -27.87 0.42 -22.58
C VAL A 1174 -26.78 1.14 -23.38
N ARG A 1175 -25.81 1.74 -22.68
CA ARG A 1175 -24.68 2.48 -23.25
C ARG A 1175 -23.36 1.88 -22.77
N LYS A 1176 -22.46 1.54 -23.69
CA LYS A 1176 -21.04 1.29 -23.38
C LYS A 1176 -20.17 2.42 -23.94
N THR A 1177 -19.12 2.79 -23.21
CA THR A 1177 -18.20 3.90 -23.58
C THR A 1177 -16.75 3.45 -23.37
N THR A 1178 -15.84 3.83 -24.27
CA THR A 1178 -14.42 3.42 -24.23
C THR A 1178 -13.53 4.52 -24.83
N LYS A 1179 -12.40 4.85 -24.20
CA LYS A 1179 -11.36 5.72 -24.80
C LYS A 1179 -10.54 4.91 -25.81
N VAL A 1180 -10.27 5.47 -26.99
CA VAL A 1180 -9.49 4.83 -28.06
C VAL A 1180 -8.43 5.83 -28.55
N THR A 1181 -7.16 5.48 -28.37
CA THR A 1181 -6.04 6.27 -28.89
C THR A 1181 -5.81 5.94 -30.37
N LEU A 1182 -5.87 6.96 -31.23
CA LEU A 1182 -5.53 6.88 -32.64
C LEU A 1182 -4.13 7.46 -32.86
N ARG A 1183 -3.21 6.68 -33.41
CA ARG A 1183 -1.83 7.10 -33.74
C ARG A 1183 -1.68 7.28 -35.25
N ARG A 1184 -0.89 8.26 -35.71
CA ARG A 1184 -0.71 8.56 -37.14
C ARG A 1184 -0.03 7.44 -37.90
#